data_AF-A0A2B7Y513-F1
#
_entry.id   AF-A0A2B7Y513-F1
#
_cell.length_a   1.000
_cell.length_b   1.000
_cell.length_c   1.000
_cell.angle_alpha   90.00
_cell.angle_beta   90.00
_cell.angle_gamma   90.00
#
_symmetry.space_group_name_H-M   'P 1'
#
loop_
_entity.id
_entity.type
_entity.pdbx_description
1 polymer ?
#
loop_
_entity_poly.entity_id
_entity_poly.type
_entity_poly.pdbx_seq_one_letter_code
_entity_poly.pdbx_strand_id
1 'polypeptide(L)'
;MGEESANIPQPAADQLPHRLAMAPDAAPNADPAQDAAAPPPQKAAKAKSKKPQAAPDAPLPDFIIERNKLFDELKKIHDEELKNRPRVDINVTIDIGDGNPSTVIAKSWEATPGKFLRDVPKELASNVVVAKLDGKELWDLDRPLERDCRISYLPFDSVQGREVFWHSSAHVLGEACECEYGCLLSHGPPTAQGFFYDMALEEGRVVKETDWPSLDSRSTKIFKEKQSFDRLDISKENLKKMFGYSKYKLHYIENLVEGESSTVYRCGTLVDLCRGPHIQNTGKIKTMKIMQNSSAYFLGDQSNDSLQRIRGVAFPDKKQMQEHLKFLEEAEKRNHLKIGKEQELFFFDEVSPGCPFLLPNGTTIFNSLQKLLRSEYRKRGYQEVQSPNMYDVGLWRTSGHWDHYKDDMFKLNIEKREWALKPMNCPGHCIMFGHRERSYRELPFRMADFGVLHRNEASGALHGLTRVRKFQQDDTHIFCTEDQITQEIGGLFDFLRSIYGLFGFSFKLKLSTRPEKYLGKRETWDYAEEQLKIALTDFMGTNWEIDEGDGAFYGPKIDITIQDALQREFQCATIQLDYQLPTNFKLEYMTGEVATKPKAAEQNAEAKADDAAATVAVKSDEPGPGRARPVMIHRAIIGSFERFFGILIEHFGGKWPFWLSPRQILIVPVMPAANDYVEELQQILRADKLNADIDIGPNTMQKKIRSGQLAQYNFIFVVGAQERESRSVNIRNRDDPKSQAKGELIPLEEARTKLRALRKERRLESSLL
;
A
#
# COMPACT_ATOMS: atom_id res chain seq x y z
N MET A 1 7.15 32.18 -72.04
CA MET A 1 8.34 31.72 -72.78
C MET A 1 8.44 30.22 -72.62
N GLY A 2 8.46 29.51 -73.75
CA GLY A 2 9.10 28.19 -73.86
C GLY A 2 8.28 26.97 -73.42
N GLU A 3 7.81 26.23 -74.42
CA GLU A 3 7.36 24.84 -74.36
C GLU A 3 8.49 23.89 -73.90
N GLU A 4 8.13 22.79 -73.22
CA GLU A 4 8.44 21.46 -73.76
C GLU A 4 7.57 20.37 -73.11
N SER A 5 6.92 19.61 -73.99
CA SER A 5 6.08 18.46 -73.75
C SER A 5 6.86 17.16 -73.95
N ALA A 6 6.54 16.11 -73.18
CA ALA A 6 6.09 14.80 -73.68
C ALA A 6 6.60 13.57 -72.88
N ASN A 7 5.61 12.85 -72.33
CA ASN A 7 5.37 11.40 -72.37
C ASN A 7 6.33 10.33 -71.76
N ILE A 8 5.76 9.64 -70.75
CA ILE A 8 5.55 8.17 -70.61
C ILE A 8 6.80 7.31 -70.22
N PRO A 9 6.72 6.28 -69.33
CA PRO A 9 5.61 5.32 -69.17
C PRO A 9 5.15 4.95 -67.74
N GLN A 10 3.90 4.46 -67.68
CA GLN A 10 3.42 3.53 -66.65
C GLN A 10 4.24 2.22 -66.67
N PRO A 11 4.55 1.64 -65.50
CA PRO A 11 4.76 0.21 -65.40
C PRO A 11 3.53 -0.49 -64.82
N ALA A 12 3.26 -1.62 -65.47
CA ALA A 12 2.27 -2.65 -65.25
C ALA A 12 1.94 -3.00 -63.78
N ALA A 13 0.66 -3.34 -63.63
CA ALA A 13 0.13 -4.15 -62.56
C ALA A 13 0.85 -5.51 -62.53
N ASP A 14 1.46 -5.82 -61.39
CA ASP A 14 1.84 -7.17 -61.02
C ASP A 14 1.04 -7.61 -59.79
N GLN A 15 0.54 -8.83 -59.90
CA GLN A 15 -0.47 -9.45 -59.08
C GLN A 15 0.11 -9.76 -57.69
N LEU A 16 -0.44 -9.13 -56.65
CA LEU A 16 -0.25 -9.59 -55.27
C LEU A 16 -1.13 -10.84 -55.03
N PRO A 17 -0.59 -11.94 -54.53
CA PRO A 17 -1.35 -13.16 -54.34
C PRO A 17 -2.38 -13.01 -53.21
N HIS A 18 -3.47 -13.75 -53.40
CA HIS A 18 -4.67 -13.82 -52.57
C HIS A 18 -4.43 -13.75 -51.05
N ARG A 19 -5.30 -12.97 -50.39
CA ARG A 19 -5.66 -13.09 -48.98
C ARG A 19 -5.89 -14.57 -48.61
N LEU A 20 -5.01 -15.12 -47.78
CA LEU A 20 -5.33 -16.29 -46.97
C LEU A 20 -6.14 -15.82 -45.76
N ALA A 21 -7.46 -16.00 -45.86
CA ALA A 21 -8.32 -16.04 -44.69
C ALA A 21 -7.99 -17.32 -43.91
N MET A 22 -7.42 -17.20 -42.71
CA MET A 22 -7.44 -18.29 -41.75
C MET A 22 -8.77 -18.22 -41.00
N ALA A 23 -9.68 -19.11 -41.40
CA ALA A 23 -10.85 -19.49 -40.64
C ALA A 23 -10.44 -20.19 -39.33
N PRO A 24 -11.29 -20.17 -38.29
CA PRO A 24 -11.07 -20.94 -37.08
C PRO A 24 -11.36 -22.43 -37.37
N ASP A 25 -10.35 -23.29 -37.19
CA ASP A 25 -10.56 -24.74 -37.19
C ASP A 25 -11.37 -25.14 -35.94
N ALA A 26 -12.63 -25.48 -36.19
CA ALA A 26 -13.46 -26.26 -35.30
C ALA A 26 -13.13 -27.75 -35.51
N ALA A 27 -12.68 -28.43 -34.47
CA ALA A 27 -12.62 -29.89 -34.44
C ALA A 27 -14.04 -30.47 -34.28
N PRO A 28 -14.34 -31.65 -34.89
CA PRO A 28 -15.70 -32.12 -35.09
C PRO A 28 -16.31 -32.76 -33.85
N ASN A 29 -17.60 -32.49 -33.66
CA ASN A 29 -18.50 -33.26 -32.82
C ASN A 29 -18.58 -34.71 -33.34
N ALA A 30 -18.42 -35.68 -32.44
CA ALA A 30 -18.90 -37.04 -32.63
C ALA A 30 -20.18 -37.23 -31.78
N ASP A 31 -21.22 -37.77 -32.42
CA ASP A 31 -22.58 -37.97 -31.92
C ASP A 31 -22.68 -38.90 -30.69
N PRO A 32 -23.75 -38.77 -29.88
CA PRO A 32 -24.02 -39.62 -28.73
C PRO A 32 -24.81 -40.87 -29.13
N ALA A 33 -24.19 -42.04 -29.01
CA ALA A 33 -24.91 -43.32 -29.03
C ALA A 33 -25.04 -43.86 -27.60
N GLN A 34 -26.28 -44.24 -27.30
CA GLN A 34 -26.78 -44.83 -26.06
C GLN A 34 -26.00 -46.08 -25.66
N ASP A 35 -25.77 -46.29 -24.36
CA ASP A 35 -25.99 -47.62 -23.79
C ASP A 35 -26.20 -47.65 -22.26
N ALA A 36 -27.24 -48.42 -21.93
CA ALA A 36 -27.67 -49.07 -20.70
C ALA A 36 -27.05 -48.73 -19.32
N ALA A 37 -27.96 -48.45 -18.38
CA ALA A 37 -27.75 -48.46 -16.94
C ALA A 37 -27.28 -49.84 -16.43
N ALA A 38 -26.26 -49.83 -15.57
CA ALA A 38 -25.83 -50.96 -14.73
C ALA A 38 -25.52 -50.49 -13.29
N PRO A 39 -25.64 -51.37 -12.28
CA PRO A 39 -26.12 -51.04 -10.92
C PRO A 39 -25.05 -50.43 -9.99
N PRO A 40 -25.45 -49.84 -8.84
CA PRO A 40 -24.54 -49.13 -7.95
C PRO A 40 -23.53 -50.10 -7.29
N PRO A 41 -22.25 -49.73 -7.13
CA PRO A 41 -21.30 -50.56 -6.40
C PRO A 41 -21.64 -50.57 -4.91
N GLN A 42 -21.61 -51.78 -4.36
CA GLN A 42 -21.92 -52.15 -3.00
C GLN A 42 -21.05 -51.42 -1.96
N LYS A 43 -21.66 -51.13 -0.79
CA LYS A 43 -20.98 -50.68 0.42
C LYS A 43 -19.92 -51.71 0.85
N ALA A 44 -18.65 -51.46 0.50
CA ALA A 44 -17.52 -52.15 1.11
C ALA A 44 -17.30 -51.60 2.53
N ALA A 45 -17.22 -52.51 3.50
CA ALA A 45 -16.99 -52.21 4.90
C ALA A 45 -15.71 -51.40 5.12
N LYS A 46 -15.77 -50.43 6.02
CA LYS A 46 -14.64 -49.61 6.49
C LYS A 46 -13.50 -50.49 6.99
N ALA A 47 -12.49 -50.72 6.15
CA ALA A 47 -11.16 -51.03 6.64
C ALA A 47 -10.59 -49.76 7.30
N LYS A 48 -10.32 -49.83 8.61
CA LYS A 48 -9.59 -48.78 9.34
C LYS A 48 -8.24 -48.58 8.65
N SER A 49 -8.08 -47.50 7.89
CA SER A 49 -6.77 -47.04 7.47
C SER A 49 -5.95 -46.73 8.72
N LYS A 50 -4.88 -47.50 8.93
CA LYS A 50 -3.88 -47.18 9.96
C LYS A 50 -3.36 -45.77 9.67
N LYS A 51 -3.35 -44.92 10.71
CA LYS A 51 -2.56 -43.68 10.72
C LYS A 51 -1.15 -44.01 10.18
N PRO A 52 -0.53 -43.17 9.34
CA PRO A 52 0.88 -43.29 9.06
C PRO A 52 1.61 -43.26 10.40
N GLN A 53 2.35 -44.33 10.72
CA GLN A 53 3.32 -44.30 11.80
C GLN A 53 4.38 -43.28 11.38
N ALA A 54 4.66 -42.31 12.27
CA ALA A 54 5.77 -41.39 12.09
C ALA A 54 7.05 -42.19 11.84
N ALA A 55 7.76 -41.86 10.76
CA ALA A 55 9.10 -42.36 10.54
C ALA A 55 9.98 -41.97 11.75
N PRO A 56 10.94 -42.81 12.17
CA PRO A 56 11.92 -42.41 13.18
C PRO A 56 12.61 -41.12 12.73
N ASP A 57 12.79 -40.17 13.66
CA ASP A 57 13.47 -38.90 13.40
C ASP A 57 14.83 -39.19 12.73
N ALA A 58 15.03 -38.66 11.51
CA ALA A 58 16.31 -38.77 10.83
C ALA A 58 17.42 -38.16 11.73
N PRO A 59 18.64 -38.72 11.72
CA PRO A 59 19.73 -38.15 12.51
C PRO A 59 19.97 -36.68 12.11
N LEU A 60 20.22 -35.84 13.11
CA LEU A 60 20.50 -34.41 12.86
C LEU A 60 21.78 -34.27 12.03
N PRO A 61 21.85 -33.30 11.11
CA PRO A 61 23.08 -32.96 10.41
C PRO A 61 24.25 -32.65 11.35
N ASP A 62 25.46 -33.05 10.98
CA ASP A 62 26.68 -32.87 11.79
C ASP A 62 26.91 -31.41 12.20
N PHE A 63 26.62 -30.46 11.29
CA PHE A 63 26.78 -29.03 11.58
C PHE A 63 25.89 -28.55 12.75
N ILE A 64 24.70 -29.13 12.93
CA ILE A 64 23.80 -28.81 14.05
C ILE A 64 24.41 -29.32 15.35
N ILE A 65 24.95 -30.54 15.31
CA ILE A 65 25.55 -31.20 16.47
C ILE A 65 26.79 -30.42 16.94
N GLU A 66 27.69 -30.07 16.01
CA GLU A 66 28.90 -29.31 16.30
C GLU A 66 28.60 -27.89 16.80
N ARG A 67 27.66 -27.19 16.16
CA ARG A 67 27.19 -25.86 16.58
C ARG A 67 26.64 -25.89 18.01
N ASN A 68 25.79 -26.86 18.32
CA ASN A 68 25.18 -26.96 19.64
C ASN A 68 26.20 -27.33 20.72
N LYS A 69 27.17 -28.19 20.40
CA LYS A 69 28.28 -28.51 21.30
C LYS A 69 29.09 -27.25 21.65
N LEU A 70 29.44 -26.44 20.64
CA LEU A 70 30.17 -25.19 20.87
C LEU A 70 29.32 -24.20 21.67
N PHE A 71 28.01 -24.12 21.42
CA PHE A 71 27.10 -23.30 22.23
C PHE A 71 27.11 -23.75 23.70
N ASP A 72 27.04 -25.06 23.98
CA ASP A 72 27.06 -25.59 25.34
C ASP A 72 28.37 -25.27 26.07
N GLU A 73 29.51 -25.38 25.39
CA GLU A 73 30.83 -25.01 25.91
C GLU A 73 30.89 -23.52 26.29
N LEU A 74 30.44 -22.64 25.39
CA LEU A 74 30.41 -21.19 25.63
C LEU A 74 29.38 -20.79 26.68
N LYS A 75 28.23 -21.46 26.73
CA LYS A 75 27.19 -21.22 27.74
C LYS A 75 27.70 -21.51 29.13
N LYS A 76 28.45 -22.60 29.30
CA LYS A 76 29.05 -22.96 30.58
C LYS A 76 30.02 -21.88 31.08
N ILE A 77 30.88 -21.38 30.19
CA ILE A 77 31.81 -20.28 30.51
C ILE A 77 31.01 -19.02 30.92
N HIS A 78 30.02 -18.63 30.12
CA HIS A 78 29.18 -17.48 30.41
C HIS A 78 28.45 -17.59 31.75
N ASP A 79 27.93 -18.77 32.09
CA ASP A 79 27.22 -19.01 33.36
C ASP A 79 28.17 -18.96 34.56
N GLU A 80 29.42 -19.40 34.40
CA GLU A 80 30.47 -19.25 35.42
C GLU A 80 30.85 -17.78 35.61
N GLU A 81 30.99 -17.01 34.53
CA GLU A 81 31.22 -15.56 34.61
C GLU A 81 30.05 -14.84 35.30
N LEU A 82 28.81 -15.13 34.93
CA LEU A 82 27.62 -14.53 35.50
C LEU A 82 27.49 -14.87 36.99
N LYS A 83 27.90 -16.08 37.40
CA LYS A 83 28.01 -16.46 38.82
C LYS A 83 29.06 -15.65 39.59
N ASN A 84 30.06 -15.08 38.93
CA ASN A 84 31.12 -14.31 39.59
C ASN A 84 30.90 -12.78 39.53
N ARG A 85 29.87 -12.28 38.82
CA ARG A 85 29.58 -10.84 38.75
C ARG A 85 29.11 -10.27 40.10
N PRO A 86 29.49 -9.03 40.47
CA PRO A 86 29.00 -8.40 41.70
C PRO A 86 27.50 -8.11 41.62
N ARG A 87 26.77 -8.45 42.69
CA ARG A 87 25.33 -8.20 42.82
C ARG A 87 25.13 -6.93 43.62
N VAL A 88 24.89 -5.83 42.92
CA VAL A 88 24.58 -4.55 43.55
C VAL A 88 23.07 -4.40 43.70
N ASP A 89 22.66 -3.62 44.70
CA ASP A 89 21.26 -3.22 44.83
C ASP A 89 20.90 -2.27 43.70
N ILE A 90 19.76 -2.55 43.05
CA ILE A 90 19.18 -1.74 41.98
C ILE A 90 17.73 -1.41 42.29
N ASN A 91 17.31 -0.19 41.96
CA ASN A 91 15.93 0.24 42.06
C ASN A 91 15.16 -0.14 40.80
N VAL A 92 14.18 -1.04 40.94
CA VAL A 92 13.35 -1.50 39.83
C VAL A 92 11.95 -0.94 40.00
N THR A 93 11.53 -0.07 39.09
CA THR A 93 10.17 0.48 39.08
C THR A 93 9.31 -0.29 38.10
N ILE A 94 8.25 -0.94 38.59
CA ILE A 94 7.30 -1.73 37.79
C ILE A 94 6.10 -0.84 37.47
N ASP A 95 5.84 -0.64 36.19
CA ASP A 95 4.73 0.16 35.67
C ASP A 95 3.84 -0.70 34.78
N ILE A 96 2.62 -0.97 35.26
CA ILE A 96 1.60 -1.73 34.54
C ILE A 96 0.59 -0.84 33.81
N GLY A 97 0.80 0.48 33.81
CA GLY A 97 -0.07 1.44 33.12
C GLY A 97 -1.38 1.77 33.86
N ASP A 98 -1.50 1.43 35.15
CA ASP A 98 -2.66 1.75 36.01
C ASP A 98 -2.54 3.11 36.72
N GLY A 99 -1.46 3.85 36.45
CA GLY A 99 -1.15 5.13 37.08
C GLY A 99 -0.45 5.03 38.43
N ASN A 100 -0.18 3.82 38.94
CA ASN A 100 0.42 3.59 40.26
C ASN A 100 1.68 2.71 40.17
N PRO A 101 2.82 3.23 39.68
CA PRO A 101 4.04 2.45 39.59
C PRO A 101 4.56 2.05 40.98
N SER A 102 5.12 0.85 41.10
CA SER A 102 5.72 0.34 42.34
C SER A 102 7.23 0.19 42.20
N THR A 103 8.00 0.58 43.23
CA THR A 103 9.47 0.47 43.20
C THR A 103 9.92 -0.56 44.24
N VAL A 104 10.78 -1.48 43.82
CA VAL A 104 11.37 -2.52 44.67
C VAL A 104 12.90 -2.50 44.53
N ILE A 105 13.58 -2.76 45.64
CA ILE A 105 15.04 -2.97 45.64
C ILE A 105 15.29 -4.43 45.26
N ALA A 106 16.07 -4.63 44.21
CA ALA A 106 16.43 -5.95 43.68
C ALA A 106 17.94 -6.07 43.48
N LYS A 107 18.45 -7.29 43.23
CA LYS A 107 19.86 -7.52 42.94
C LYS A 107 20.14 -7.56 41.44
N SER A 108 21.12 -6.79 40.99
CA SER A 108 21.60 -6.84 39.60
C SER A 108 22.16 -8.23 39.27
N TRP A 109 22.05 -8.61 37.99
CA TRP A 109 22.44 -9.93 37.47
C TRP A 109 21.69 -11.13 38.08
N GLU A 110 20.63 -10.88 38.87
CA GLU A 110 19.80 -11.92 39.51
C GLU A 110 18.30 -11.71 39.26
N ALA A 111 17.80 -10.49 39.43
CA ALA A 111 16.41 -10.16 39.15
C ALA A 111 16.15 -10.12 37.64
N THR A 112 14.97 -10.58 37.20
CA THR A 112 14.54 -10.54 35.79
C THR A 112 13.16 -9.90 35.70
N PRO A 113 12.79 -9.26 34.58
CA PRO A 113 11.44 -8.74 34.41
C PRO A 113 10.35 -9.79 34.61
N GLY A 114 10.61 -11.05 34.22
CA GLY A 114 9.71 -12.18 34.38
C GLY A 114 9.42 -12.52 35.84
N LYS A 115 10.38 -12.34 36.77
CA LYS A 115 10.14 -12.59 38.21
C LYS A 115 9.07 -11.66 38.79
N PHE A 116 8.99 -10.44 38.29
CA PHE A 116 8.03 -9.43 38.75
C PHE A 116 6.61 -9.63 38.18
N LEU A 117 6.42 -10.52 37.20
CA LEU A 117 5.09 -10.85 36.69
C LEU A 117 4.17 -11.49 37.74
N ARG A 118 4.72 -12.02 38.84
CA ARG A 118 3.94 -12.52 39.99
C ARG A 118 3.16 -11.41 40.71
N ASP A 119 3.66 -10.18 40.60
CA ASP A 119 3.10 -8.98 41.23
C ASP A 119 2.17 -8.22 40.25
N VAL A 120 2.01 -8.74 39.03
CA VAL A 120 1.13 -8.22 37.98
C VAL A 120 -0.19 -9.01 37.98
N PRO A 121 -1.36 -8.38 37.75
CA PRO A 121 -2.63 -9.09 37.62
C PRO A 121 -2.55 -10.26 36.66
N LYS A 122 -3.07 -11.42 37.07
CA LYS A 122 -2.90 -12.71 36.36
C LYS A 122 -3.31 -12.65 34.89
N GLU A 123 -4.38 -11.93 34.57
CA GLU A 123 -4.87 -11.76 33.20
C GLU A 123 -3.87 -10.98 32.32
N LEU A 124 -3.26 -9.93 32.87
CA LEU A 124 -2.23 -9.16 32.17
C LEU A 124 -0.95 -10.00 32.04
N ALA A 125 -0.50 -10.62 33.14
CA ALA A 125 0.71 -11.43 33.19
C ALA A 125 0.69 -12.60 32.19
N SER A 126 -0.48 -13.23 31.96
CA SER A 126 -0.60 -14.31 30.96
C SER A 126 -0.35 -13.86 29.53
N ASN A 127 -0.65 -12.59 29.23
CA ASN A 127 -0.61 -12.02 27.88
C ASN A 127 0.72 -11.29 27.58
N VAL A 128 1.57 -11.08 28.58
CA VAL A 128 2.89 -10.45 28.39
C VAL A 128 3.77 -11.32 27.49
N VAL A 129 4.35 -10.66 26.49
CA VAL A 129 5.32 -11.25 25.55
C VAL A 129 6.74 -10.85 25.92
N VAL A 130 6.97 -9.55 26.18
CA VAL A 130 8.31 -8.97 26.39
C VAL A 130 8.23 -7.79 27.37
N ALA A 131 9.35 -7.45 28.00
CA ALA A 131 9.48 -6.24 28.81
C ALA A 131 10.07 -5.07 28.00
N LYS A 132 9.80 -3.85 28.42
CA LYS A 132 10.39 -2.63 27.90
C LYS A 132 10.95 -1.79 29.03
N LEU A 133 12.26 -1.55 29.00
CA LEU A 133 13.00 -0.79 30.00
C LEU A 133 13.06 0.69 29.62
N ASP A 134 12.78 1.56 30.59
CA ASP A 134 12.87 3.02 30.51
C ASP A 134 12.09 3.62 29.32
N GLY A 135 11.03 2.93 28.87
CA GLY A 135 10.24 3.31 27.71
C GLY A 135 10.94 3.17 26.36
N LYS A 136 12.16 2.61 26.31
CA LYS A 136 13.00 2.58 25.11
C LYS A 136 13.45 1.17 24.70
N GLU A 137 14.08 0.43 25.60
CA GLU A 137 14.79 -0.81 25.27
C GLU A 137 13.91 -2.04 25.46
N LEU A 138 13.75 -2.90 24.45
CA LEU A 138 13.05 -4.18 24.60
C LEU A 138 13.97 -5.19 25.29
N TRP A 139 13.40 -5.98 26.21
CA TRP A 139 14.17 -6.85 27.10
C TRP A 139 13.47 -8.19 27.32
N ASP A 140 14.21 -9.30 27.16
CA ASP A 140 13.67 -10.64 27.40
C ASP A 140 13.22 -10.78 28.85
N LEU A 141 12.10 -11.46 29.07
CA LEU A 141 11.56 -11.62 30.43
C LEU A 141 12.51 -12.39 31.36
N ASP A 142 13.34 -13.28 30.82
CA ASP A 142 14.27 -14.08 31.60
C ASP A 142 15.71 -13.52 31.59
N ARG A 143 15.95 -12.38 30.90
CA ARG A 143 17.25 -11.70 30.91
C ARG A 143 17.44 -10.93 32.23
N PRO A 144 18.55 -11.16 32.97
CA PRO A 144 18.82 -10.45 34.22
C PRO A 144 18.93 -8.93 34.04
N LEU A 145 18.43 -8.17 35.01
CA LEU A 145 18.53 -6.71 35.06
C LEU A 145 19.93 -6.30 35.50
N GLU A 146 20.48 -5.31 34.83
CA GLU A 146 21.88 -4.91 35.01
C GLU A 146 22.02 -3.62 35.83
N ARG A 147 20.96 -2.81 35.87
CA ARG A 147 20.93 -1.45 36.44
C ARG A 147 19.53 -1.05 36.92
N ASP A 148 19.46 0.07 37.62
CA ASP A 148 18.21 0.78 37.91
C ASP A 148 17.43 0.99 36.62
N CYS A 149 16.14 0.67 36.65
CA CYS A 149 15.30 0.76 35.47
C CYS A 149 13.81 0.84 35.83
N ARG A 150 13.03 1.36 34.87
CA ARG A 150 11.57 1.27 34.86
C ARG A 150 11.13 0.18 33.88
N ILE A 151 10.45 -0.84 34.37
CA ILE A 151 9.89 -1.93 33.58
C ILE A 151 8.45 -1.60 33.21
N SER A 152 8.15 -1.71 31.93
CA SER A 152 6.79 -1.82 31.40
C SER A 152 6.65 -3.14 30.62
N TYR A 153 5.43 -3.64 30.47
CA TYR A 153 5.17 -4.92 29.81
C TYR A 153 4.37 -4.75 28.53
N LEU A 154 4.77 -5.48 27.49
CA LEU A 154 4.14 -5.44 26.18
C LEU A 154 3.39 -6.75 25.92
N PRO A 155 2.06 -6.70 25.76
CA PRO A 155 1.26 -7.86 25.38
C PRO A 155 1.34 -8.14 23.88
N PHE A 156 0.84 -9.31 23.45
CA PHE A 156 0.79 -9.69 22.03
C PHE A 156 0.04 -8.67 21.16
N ASP A 157 -0.96 -7.99 21.71
CA ASP A 157 -1.77 -7.02 20.95
C ASP A 157 -1.04 -5.71 20.66
N SER A 158 0.07 -5.42 21.35
CA SER A 158 0.96 -4.31 21.02
C SER A 158 1.77 -4.62 19.76
N VAL A 159 2.09 -3.60 18.95
CA VAL A 159 2.90 -3.78 17.72
C VAL A 159 4.23 -4.45 18.02
N GLN A 160 5.00 -3.89 18.96
CA GLN A 160 6.31 -4.42 19.37
C GLN A 160 6.21 -5.82 20.01
N GLY A 161 5.17 -6.08 20.80
CA GLY A 161 4.94 -7.42 21.37
C GLY A 161 4.64 -8.47 20.29
N ARG A 162 3.85 -8.11 19.27
CA ARG A 162 3.56 -8.99 18.13
C ARG A 162 4.79 -9.30 17.30
N GLU A 163 5.63 -8.30 17.06
CA GLU A 163 6.91 -8.45 16.34
C GLU A 163 7.85 -9.42 17.05
N VAL A 164 8.04 -9.28 18.37
CA VAL A 164 8.86 -10.22 19.16
C VAL A 164 8.27 -11.63 19.14
N PHE A 165 6.95 -11.76 19.26
CA PHE A 165 6.27 -13.05 19.20
C PHE A 165 6.48 -13.75 17.85
N TRP A 166 6.31 -13.02 16.75
CA TRP A 166 6.54 -13.54 15.40
C TRP A 166 8.01 -13.80 15.11
N HIS A 167 8.92 -13.01 15.68
CA HIS A 167 10.35 -13.26 15.58
C HIS A 167 10.75 -14.58 16.26
N SER A 168 10.24 -14.85 17.47
CA SER A 168 10.38 -16.17 18.10
C SER A 168 9.71 -17.29 17.30
N SER A 169 8.59 -17.01 16.64
CA SER A 169 7.90 -18.00 15.79
C SER A 169 8.71 -18.32 14.53
N ALA A 170 9.46 -17.36 13.99
CA ALA A 170 10.41 -17.59 12.92
C ALA A 170 11.51 -18.55 13.35
N HIS A 171 12.04 -18.42 14.57
CA HIS A 171 13.03 -19.38 15.10
C HIS A 171 12.46 -20.80 15.21
N VAL A 172 11.21 -20.95 15.65
CA VAL A 172 10.56 -22.28 15.66
C VAL A 172 10.43 -22.85 14.25
N LEU A 173 10.06 -22.03 13.26
CA LEU A 173 10.05 -22.45 11.86
C LEU A 173 11.45 -22.82 11.36
N GLY A 174 12.48 -22.05 11.74
CA GLY A 174 13.87 -22.31 11.42
C GLY A 174 14.35 -23.67 11.95
N GLU A 175 14.07 -23.97 13.22
CA GLU A 175 14.36 -25.28 13.81
C GLU A 175 13.63 -26.41 13.09
N ALA A 176 12.35 -26.21 12.77
CA ALA A 176 11.58 -27.19 12.02
C ALA A 176 12.18 -27.44 10.63
N CYS A 177 12.58 -26.40 9.91
CA CYS A 177 13.22 -26.50 8.60
C CYS A 177 14.59 -27.19 8.66
N GLU A 178 15.45 -26.85 9.64
CA GLU A 178 16.72 -27.54 9.84
C GLU A 178 16.51 -29.03 10.12
N CYS A 179 15.57 -29.38 11.00
CA CYS A 179 15.29 -30.75 11.37
C CYS A 179 14.63 -31.59 10.27
N GLU A 180 13.80 -30.99 9.42
CA GLU A 180 13.09 -31.70 8.33
C GLU A 180 13.92 -31.77 7.04
N TYR A 181 14.74 -30.77 6.78
CA TYR A 181 15.39 -30.60 5.48
C TYR A 181 16.93 -30.62 5.53
N GLY A 182 17.54 -30.50 6.71
CA GLY A 182 19.00 -30.32 6.82
C GLY A 182 19.50 -29.04 6.13
N CYS A 183 18.62 -28.04 6.01
CA CYS A 183 18.86 -26.84 5.22
C CYS A 183 19.84 -25.86 5.88
N LEU A 184 20.38 -24.93 5.08
CA LEU A 184 21.17 -23.81 5.60
C LEU A 184 20.29 -22.56 5.71
N LEU A 185 20.00 -22.16 6.94
CA LEU A 185 19.23 -20.96 7.22
C LEU A 185 20.00 -19.68 6.87
N SER A 186 19.30 -18.69 6.31
CA SER A 186 19.84 -17.38 5.94
C SER A 186 19.23 -16.27 6.81
N HIS A 187 18.02 -15.81 6.48
CA HIS A 187 17.38 -14.65 7.11
C HIS A 187 15.91 -14.93 7.46
N GLY A 188 15.49 -14.58 8.68
CA GLY A 188 14.14 -14.85 9.18
C GLY A 188 13.54 -13.75 10.06
N PRO A 189 13.14 -12.59 9.49
CA PRO A 189 12.59 -11.48 10.24
C PRO A 189 11.07 -11.63 10.49
N PRO A 190 10.53 -10.98 11.54
CA PRO A 190 9.11 -10.68 11.59
C PRO A 190 8.73 -9.68 10.48
N THR A 191 7.45 -9.63 10.15
CA THR A 191 6.85 -8.71 9.18
C THR A 191 5.55 -8.16 9.75
N ALA A 192 4.98 -7.11 9.14
CA ALA A 192 3.68 -6.59 9.54
C ALA A 192 2.53 -7.62 9.46
N GLN A 193 2.70 -8.72 8.72
CA GLN A 193 1.67 -9.73 8.47
C GLN A 193 2.03 -11.12 9.00
N GLY A 194 3.09 -11.26 9.81
CA GLY A 194 3.58 -12.57 10.26
C GLY A 194 5.10 -12.60 10.30
N PHE A 195 5.70 -13.64 9.75
CA PHE A 195 7.15 -13.79 9.63
C PHE A 195 7.48 -14.63 8.40
N PHE A 196 8.75 -14.67 8.02
CA PHE A 196 9.25 -15.64 7.07
C PHE A 196 10.60 -16.19 7.48
N TYR A 197 11.04 -17.26 6.83
CA TYR A 197 12.41 -17.73 6.92
C TYR A 197 12.92 -18.14 5.53
N ASP A 198 14.08 -17.61 5.15
CA ASP A 198 14.83 -17.98 3.95
C ASP A 198 15.85 -19.08 4.26
N MET A 199 15.83 -20.13 3.44
CA MET A 199 16.71 -21.28 3.59
C MET A 199 17.24 -21.76 2.25
N ALA A 200 18.50 -22.19 2.22
CA ALA A 200 19.06 -22.91 1.10
C ALA A 200 18.80 -24.41 1.28
N LEU A 201 18.17 -25.01 0.28
CA LEU A 201 18.01 -26.45 0.17
C LEU A 201 19.08 -27.03 -0.73
N GLU A 202 19.22 -28.36 -0.73
CA GLU A 202 20.00 -29.09 -1.73
C GLU A 202 19.57 -28.73 -3.15
N GLU A 203 20.52 -28.76 -4.08
CA GLU A 203 20.34 -28.34 -5.45
C GLU A 203 19.17 -29.07 -6.12
N GLY A 204 18.20 -28.31 -6.67
CA GLY A 204 17.00 -28.84 -7.32
C GLY A 204 15.82 -29.15 -6.39
N ARG A 205 15.97 -29.09 -5.06
CA ARG A 205 14.86 -29.26 -4.12
C ARG A 205 14.09 -27.96 -3.92
N VAL A 206 12.77 -28.03 -3.99
CA VAL A 206 11.85 -26.91 -3.72
C VAL A 206 10.80 -27.32 -2.71
N VAL A 207 10.33 -26.37 -1.91
CA VAL A 207 9.22 -26.59 -0.98
C VAL A 207 7.92 -26.61 -1.77
N LYS A 208 7.05 -27.58 -1.49
CA LYS A 208 5.71 -27.68 -2.06
C LYS A 208 4.67 -27.64 -0.94
N GLU A 209 3.42 -27.33 -1.28
CA GLU A 209 2.30 -27.36 -0.32
C GLU A 209 2.14 -28.74 0.33
N THR A 210 2.53 -29.82 -0.35
CA THR A 210 2.54 -31.19 0.20
C THR A 210 3.53 -31.38 1.34
N ASP A 211 4.52 -30.50 1.49
CA ASP A 211 5.52 -30.56 2.56
C ASP A 211 5.06 -29.83 3.83
N TRP A 212 4.09 -28.91 3.72
CA TRP A 212 3.62 -28.09 4.83
C TRP A 212 3.12 -28.92 6.03
N PRO A 213 2.37 -30.04 5.86
CA PRO A 213 1.94 -30.85 6.99
C PRO A 213 3.09 -31.39 7.85
N SER A 214 4.27 -31.66 7.27
CA SER A 214 5.44 -32.12 8.04
C SER A 214 5.97 -31.01 8.94
N LEU A 215 6.15 -29.81 8.37
CA LEU A 215 6.60 -28.64 9.11
C LEU A 215 5.60 -28.20 10.18
N ASP A 216 4.30 -28.23 9.91
CA ASP A 216 3.25 -27.92 10.89
C ASP A 216 3.28 -28.92 12.06
N SER A 217 3.46 -30.22 11.76
CA SER A 217 3.59 -31.28 12.76
C SER A 217 4.83 -31.09 13.64
N ARG A 218 5.99 -30.82 13.01
CA ARG A 218 7.26 -30.57 13.71
C ARG A 218 7.18 -29.32 14.59
N SER A 219 6.63 -28.23 14.08
CA SER A 219 6.43 -26.99 14.84
C SER A 219 5.49 -27.21 16.03
N THR A 220 4.43 -27.99 15.84
CA THR A 220 3.52 -28.39 16.93
C THR A 220 4.22 -29.22 18.01
N LYS A 221 5.20 -30.05 17.64
CA LYS A 221 6.05 -30.78 18.59
C LYS A 221 6.91 -29.80 19.40
N ILE A 222 7.58 -28.87 18.73
CA ILE A 222 8.41 -27.82 19.36
C ILE A 222 7.61 -26.99 20.39
N PHE A 223 6.36 -26.62 20.09
CA PHE A 223 5.50 -25.91 21.06
C PHE A 223 5.22 -26.70 22.33
N LYS A 224 5.06 -28.03 22.21
CA LYS A 224 4.77 -28.92 23.35
C LYS A 224 6.00 -29.17 24.22
N GLU A 225 7.18 -29.09 23.63
CA GLU A 225 8.46 -29.23 24.34
C GLU A 225 8.76 -28.02 25.23
N LYS A 226 8.14 -26.86 24.97
CA LYS A 226 8.33 -25.61 25.74
C LYS A 226 9.81 -25.23 25.86
N GLN A 227 10.53 -25.35 24.75
CA GLN A 227 11.95 -25.03 24.67
C GLN A 227 12.20 -23.57 25.07
N SER A 228 13.25 -23.34 25.86
CA SER A 228 13.71 -22.01 26.25
C SER A 228 14.40 -21.29 25.10
N PHE A 229 14.43 -19.96 25.16
CA PHE A 229 15.28 -19.12 24.32
C PHE A 229 16.51 -18.68 25.11
N ASP A 230 17.63 -19.37 24.90
CA ASP A 230 18.86 -19.12 25.66
C ASP A 230 19.76 -18.14 24.91
N ARG A 231 19.94 -16.95 25.51
CA ARG A 231 20.74 -15.86 24.96
C ARG A 231 22.22 -16.00 25.34
N LEU A 232 23.11 -15.74 24.39
CA LEU A 232 24.55 -15.55 24.66
C LEU A 232 25.13 -14.39 23.86
N ASP A 233 26.07 -13.66 24.47
CA ASP A 233 26.95 -12.74 23.76
C ASP A 233 28.26 -13.47 23.43
N ILE A 234 28.61 -13.53 22.15
CA ILE A 234 29.70 -14.35 21.62
C ILE A 234 30.63 -13.50 20.77
N SER A 235 31.94 -13.64 21.00
CA SER A 235 32.97 -12.97 20.19
C SER A 235 32.86 -13.29 18.70
N LYS A 236 33.24 -12.35 17.84
CA LYS A 236 33.24 -12.49 16.38
C LYS A 236 34.04 -13.72 15.91
N GLU A 237 35.13 -14.08 16.60
CA GLU A 237 35.90 -15.29 16.31
C GLU A 237 35.07 -16.56 16.55
N ASN A 238 34.44 -16.68 17.72
CA ASN A 238 33.60 -17.83 18.04
C ASN A 238 32.32 -17.88 17.19
N LEU A 239 31.77 -16.74 16.75
CA LEU A 239 30.69 -16.71 15.76
C LEU A 239 31.13 -17.32 14.43
N LYS A 240 32.32 -16.98 13.94
CA LYS A 240 32.87 -17.58 12.71
C LYS A 240 33.11 -19.08 12.85
N LYS A 241 33.55 -19.55 14.02
CA LYS A 241 33.66 -20.99 14.31
C LYS A 241 32.29 -21.67 14.33
N MET A 242 31.33 -21.08 15.06
CA MET A 242 29.98 -21.62 15.25
C MET A 242 29.19 -21.73 13.95
N PHE A 243 29.34 -20.76 13.05
CA PHE A 243 28.59 -20.69 11.79
C PHE A 243 29.44 -20.93 10.55
N GLY A 244 30.65 -21.51 10.71
CA GLY A 244 31.61 -21.74 9.62
C GLY A 244 31.06 -22.58 8.46
N TYR A 245 30.04 -23.40 8.73
CA TYR A 245 29.35 -24.23 7.75
C TYR A 245 28.38 -23.45 6.84
N SER A 246 27.98 -22.22 7.21
CA SER A 246 26.97 -21.44 6.50
C SER A 246 27.55 -20.15 5.90
N LYS A 247 27.73 -20.13 4.58
CA LYS A 247 28.15 -18.93 3.84
C LYS A 247 27.24 -17.72 4.08
N TYR A 248 25.94 -17.96 4.29
CA TYR A 248 24.96 -16.91 4.56
C TYR A 248 25.18 -16.26 5.93
N LYS A 249 25.35 -17.07 6.99
CA LYS A 249 25.61 -16.55 8.34
C LYS A 249 26.98 -15.88 8.42
N LEU A 250 28.01 -16.43 7.77
CA LEU A 250 29.33 -15.80 7.66
C LEU A 250 29.25 -14.40 7.04
N HIS A 251 28.49 -14.24 5.95
CA HIS A 251 28.27 -12.93 5.34
C HIS A 251 27.67 -11.91 6.34
N TYR A 252 26.65 -12.30 7.12
CA TYR A 252 26.06 -11.41 8.12
C TYR A 252 27.03 -11.09 9.27
N ILE A 253 27.84 -12.06 9.70
CA ILE A 253 28.87 -11.83 10.72
C ILE A 253 29.91 -10.81 10.22
N GLU A 254 30.31 -10.89 8.95
CA GLU A 254 31.33 -10.02 8.39
C GLU A 254 30.82 -8.59 8.20
N ASN A 255 29.60 -8.44 7.69
CA ASN A 255 29.07 -7.16 7.23
C ASN A 255 28.16 -6.45 8.25
N LEU A 256 27.51 -7.16 9.19
CA LEU A 256 26.53 -6.57 10.11
C LEU A 256 26.95 -6.56 11.59
N VAL A 257 28.04 -7.25 11.95
CA VAL A 257 28.60 -7.22 13.31
C VAL A 257 29.62 -6.10 13.40
N GLU A 258 29.12 -4.93 13.83
CA GLU A 258 29.87 -3.71 14.14
C GLU A 258 30.46 -3.81 15.55
N GLY A 259 31.47 -4.67 15.75
CA GLY A 259 32.11 -4.85 17.05
C GLY A 259 32.89 -6.15 17.20
N GLU A 260 33.38 -6.40 18.42
CA GLU A 260 34.12 -7.61 18.79
C GLU A 260 33.20 -8.80 19.12
N SER A 261 31.91 -8.57 19.37
CA SER A 261 30.93 -9.61 19.71
C SER A 261 29.55 -9.33 19.13
N SER A 262 28.69 -10.35 19.13
CA SER A 262 27.26 -10.22 18.83
C SER A 262 26.48 -11.29 19.59
N THR A 263 25.17 -11.14 19.61
CA THR A 263 24.27 -12.06 20.31
C THR A 263 23.87 -13.25 19.44
N VAL A 264 23.73 -14.41 20.06
CA VAL A 264 23.04 -15.59 19.52
C VAL A 264 21.92 -16.02 20.46
N TYR A 265 20.92 -16.70 19.89
CA TYR A 265 19.88 -17.37 20.67
C TYR A 265 19.78 -18.83 20.28
N ARG A 266 19.66 -19.69 21.30
CA ARG A 266 19.31 -21.10 21.13
C ARG A 266 17.83 -21.32 21.41
N CYS A 267 17.17 -22.09 20.56
CA CYS A 267 15.83 -22.64 20.77
C CYS A 267 15.87 -24.12 20.35
N GLY A 268 15.84 -25.03 21.33
CA GLY A 268 15.95 -26.46 21.06
C GLY A 268 17.27 -26.82 20.38
N THR A 269 17.19 -27.36 19.16
CA THR A 269 18.38 -27.67 18.36
C THR A 269 18.88 -26.50 17.52
N LEU A 270 18.08 -25.44 17.34
CA LEU A 270 18.47 -24.25 16.60
C LEU A 270 19.37 -23.35 17.46
N VAL A 271 20.48 -22.89 16.90
CA VAL A 271 21.25 -21.73 17.39
C VAL A 271 21.37 -20.74 16.24
N ASP A 272 20.97 -19.50 16.48
CA ASP A 272 20.87 -18.49 15.43
C ASP A 272 21.52 -17.15 15.82
N LEU A 273 22.14 -16.49 14.84
CA LEU A 273 22.72 -15.15 14.99
C LEU A 273 21.59 -14.13 15.03
N CYS A 274 21.27 -13.66 16.24
CA CYS A 274 20.08 -12.88 16.49
C CYS A 274 20.29 -11.93 17.67
N ARG A 275 19.86 -10.67 17.53
CA ARG A 275 19.93 -9.66 18.61
C ARG A 275 18.77 -9.81 19.62
N GLY A 276 17.69 -10.48 19.22
CA GLY A 276 16.47 -10.65 20.01
C GLY A 276 15.69 -9.34 20.17
N PRO A 277 14.84 -9.24 21.20
CA PRO A 277 14.54 -10.26 22.21
C PRO A 277 13.62 -11.38 21.69
N HIS A 278 13.41 -12.40 22.52
CA HIS A 278 12.48 -13.50 22.29
C HIS A 278 11.50 -13.73 23.45
N ILE A 279 10.44 -14.48 23.17
CA ILE A 279 9.50 -14.99 24.18
C ILE A 279 10.18 -15.99 25.12
N GLN A 280 9.68 -16.17 26.34
CA GLN A 280 10.30 -17.07 27.34
C GLN A 280 10.48 -18.51 26.88
N ASN A 281 9.46 -19.07 26.21
CA ASN A 281 9.51 -20.41 25.67
C ASN A 281 8.52 -20.62 24.53
N THR A 282 8.80 -21.61 23.69
CA THR A 282 7.97 -21.98 22.54
C THR A 282 6.54 -22.38 22.92
N GLY A 283 6.30 -22.76 24.18
CA GLY A 283 4.97 -23.09 24.70
C GLY A 283 4.00 -21.91 24.75
N LYS A 284 4.48 -20.67 24.61
CA LYS A 284 3.65 -19.47 24.43
C LYS A 284 2.98 -19.44 23.05
N ILE A 285 3.55 -20.12 22.06
CA ILE A 285 2.93 -20.30 20.73
C ILE A 285 1.96 -21.47 20.79
N LYS A 286 0.67 -21.21 20.55
CA LYS A 286 -0.36 -22.27 20.60
C LYS A 286 -0.78 -22.77 19.22
N THR A 287 -0.59 -21.94 18.21
CA THR A 287 -0.91 -22.27 16.83
C THR A 287 -0.03 -21.46 15.89
N MET A 288 0.40 -22.12 14.83
CA MET A 288 1.14 -21.54 13.72
C MET A 288 0.58 -22.13 12.44
N LYS A 289 0.63 -21.36 11.36
CA LYS A 289 0.21 -21.82 10.04
C LYS A 289 1.15 -21.28 8.98
N ILE A 290 1.60 -22.16 8.09
CA ILE A 290 2.29 -21.77 6.87
C ILE A 290 1.26 -21.15 5.91
N MET A 291 1.56 -19.96 5.41
CA MET A 291 0.67 -19.18 4.56
C MET A 291 1.06 -19.27 3.09
N GLN A 292 2.37 -19.31 2.82
CA GLN A 292 2.90 -19.31 1.46
C GLN A 292 4.34 -19.82 1.48
N ASN A 293 4.78 -20.43 0.38
CA ASN A 293 6.20 -20.59 0.06
C ASN A 293 6.53 -19.98 -1.30
N SER A 294 7.75 -19.45 -1.47
CA SER A 294 8.22 -18.80 -2.71
C SER A 294 9.73 -18.97 -2.86
N SER A 295 10.27 -18.68 -4.05
CA SER A 295 11.72 -18.43 -4.19
C SER A 295 12.06 -17.02 -3.70
N ALA A 296 13.29 -16.86 -3.21
CA ALA A 296 13.92 -15.58 -2.90
C ALA A 296 15.36 -15.65 -3.37
N TYR A 297 16.03 -14.51 -3.47
CA TYR A 297 17.46 -14.47 -3.78
C TYR A 297 18.22 -13.91 -2.59
N PHE A 298 19.40 -14.45 -2.32
CA PHE A 298 20.24 -13.95 -1.25
C PHE A 298 20.57 -12.46 -1.48
N LEU A 299 20.33 -11.63 -0.46
CA LEU A 299 20.43 -10.16 -0.51
C LEU A 299 19.48 -9.47 -1.51
N GLY A 300 18.48 -10.20 -2.04
CA GLY A 300 17.55 -9.67 -3.04
C GLY A 300 18.15 -9.52 -4.44
N ASP A 301 19.33 -10.08 -4.68
CA ASP A 301 20.05 -9.97 -5.95
C ASP A 301 19.99 -11.28 -6.74
N GLN A 302 19.44 -11.21 -7.95
CA GLN A 302 19.25 -12.37 -8.83
C GLN A 302 20.56 -13.06 -9.25
N SER A 303 21.71 -12.39 -9.13
CA SER A 303 23.00 -13.05 -9.38
C SER A 303 23.50 -13.93 -8.22
N ASN A 304 22.85 -13.87 -7.05
CA ASN A 304 23.19 -14.69 -5.89
C ASN A 304 22.36 -15.98 -5.81
N ASP A 305 22.63 -16.79 -4.79
CA ASP A 305 21.93 -18.06 -4.56
C ASP A 305 20.41 -17.89 -4.48
N SER A 306 19.69 -18.80 -5.13
CA SER A 306 18.25 -18.96 -4.97
C SER A 306 17.95 -19.67 -3.65
N LEU A 307 17.16 -19.01 -2.81
CA LEU A 307 16.69 -19.49 -1.51
C LEU A 307 15.20 -19.84 -1.58
N GLN A 308 14.77 -20.73 -0.70
CA GLN A 308 13.35 -21.02 -0.46
C GLN A 308 12.87 -20.19 0.73
N ARG A 309 11.82 -19.39 0.53
CA ARG A 309 11.16 -18.59 1.56
C ARG A 309 9.89 -19.29 2.00
N ILE A 310 9.74 -19.54 3.30
CA ILE A 310 8.47 -19.98 3.90
C ILE A 310 7.91 -18.86 4.76
N ARG A 311 6.66 -18.47 4.51
CA ARG A 311 5.94 -17.43 5.25
C ARG A 311 4.93 -18.07 6.19
N GLY A 312 4.85 -17.55 7.42
CA GLY A 312 3.94 -18.07 8.43
C GLY A 312 3.35 -16.99 9.32
N VAL A 313 2.27 -17.36 10.01
CA VAL A 313 1.65 -16.58 11.08
C VAL A 313 1.49 -17.45 12.32
N ALA A 314 1.63 -16.86 13.49
CA ALA A 314 1.50 -17.56 14.77
C ALA A 314 0.74 -16.71 15.79
N PHE A 315 0.03 -17.38 16.69
CA PHE A 315 -0.82 -16.73 17.71
C PHE A 315 -0.72 -17.44 19.07
N PRO A 316 -0.93 -16.70 20.18
CA PRO A 316 -0.97 -17.25 21.53
C PRO A 316 -2.25 -18.05 21.82
N ASP A 317 -3.24 -18.04 20.93
CA ASP A 317 -4.42 -18.91 21.02
C ASP A 317 -5.03 -19.24 19.64
N LYS A 318 -5.95 -20.23 19.63
CA LYS A 318 -6.63 -20.68 18.41
C LYS A 318 -7.75 -19.75 17.93
N LYS A 319 -8.34 -18.95 18.82
CA LYS A 319 -9.42 -18.02 18.50
C LYS A 319 -8.87 -16.90 17.62
N GLN A 320 -7.74 -16.29 17.99
CA GLN A 320 -7.08 -15.27 17.19
C GLN A 320 -6.65 -15.78 15.81
N MET A 321 -6.19 -17.05 15.71
CA MET A 321 -5.92 -17.68 14.41
C MET A 321 -7.19 -17.81 13.55
N GLN A 322 -8.31 -18.23 14.13
CA GLN A 322 -9.58 -18.32 13.40
C GLN A 322 -10.08 -16.94 12.94
N GLU A 323 -9.97 -15.93 13.80
CA GLU A 323 -10.29 -14.54 13.46
C GLU A 323 -9.42 -14.02 12.32
N HIS A 324 -8.11 -14.29 12.36
CA HIS A 324 -7.18 -13.94 11.30
C HIS A 324 -7.49 -14.64 9.97
N LEU A 325 -7.80 -15.94 10.00
CA LEU A 325 -8.18 -16.68 8.79
C LEU A 325 -9.50 -16.19 8.20
N LYS A 326 -10.49 -15.87 9.05
CA LYS A 326 -11.74 -15.27 8.62
C LYS A 326 -11.51 -13.89 8.00
N PHE A 327 -10.62 -13.09 8.60
CA PHE A 327 -10.22 -11.79 8.05
C PHE A 327 -9.61 -11.94 6.65
N LEU A 328 -8.68 -12.89 6.45
CA LEU A 328 -8.08 -13.15 5.14
C LEU A 328 -9.10 -13.64 4.12
N GLU A 329 -10.05 -14.48 4.51
CA GLU A 329 -11.13 -14.93 3.62
C GLU A 329 -12.01 -13.76 3.16
N GLU A 330 -12.39 -12.88 4.08
CA GLU A 330 -13.14 -11.67 3.75
C GLU A 330 -12.32 -10.67 2.92
N ALA A 331 -11.01 -10.57 3.17
CA ALA A 331 -10.10 -9.78 2.36
C ALA A 331 -9.99 -10.30 0.93
N GLU A 332 -9.92 -11.62 0.74
CA GLU A 332 -9.84 -12.22 -0.58
C GLU A 332 -11.16 -12.08 -1.36
N LYS A 333 -12.31 -12.10 -0.69
CA LYS A 333 -13.61 -11.77 -1.31
C LYS A 333 -13.66 -10.32 -1.80
N ARG A 334 -12.88 -9.43 -1.18
CA ARG A 334 -12.81 -8.00 -1.49
C ARG A 334 -11.60 -7.64 -2.36
N ASN A 335 -10.80 -8.61 -2.78
CA ASN A 335 -9.59 -8.38 -3.56
C ASN A 335 -9.92 -7.66 -4.88
N HIS A 336 -9.35 -6.47 -5.08
CA HIS A 336 -9.65 -5.64 -6.24
C HIS A 336 -9.24 -6.27 -7.58
N LEU A 337 -8.24 -7.17 -7.60
CA LEU A 337 -7.86 -7.90 -8.82
C LEU A 337 -8.95 -8.88 -9.24
N LYS A 338 -9.50 -9.61 -8.26
CA LYS A 338 -10.57 -10.58 -8.48
C LYS A 338 -11.84 -9.88 -8.92
N ILE A 339 -12.30 -8.89 -8.15
CA ILE A 339 -13.51 -8.12 -8.49
C ILE A 339 -13.31 -7.35 -9.79
N GLY A 340 -12.13 -6.78 -10.00
CA GLY A 340 -11.78 -6.07 -11.24
C GLY A 340 -11.95 -6.93 -12.48
N LYS A 341 -11.56 -8.20 -12.41
CA LYS A 341 -11.80 -9.18 -13.46
C LYS A 341 -13.28 -9.56 -13.58
N GLU A 342 -13.93 -9.92 -12.48
CA GLU A 342 -15.34 -10.37 -12.46
C GLU A 342 -16.32 -9.29 -12.95
N GLN A 343 -16.01 -8.02 -12.74
CA GLN A 343 -16.81 -6.87 -13.16
C GLN A 343 -16.29 -6.18 -14.43
N GLU A 344 -15.24 -6.72 -15.05
CA GLU A 344 -14.66 -6.17 -16.29
C GLU A 344 -14.28 -4.69 -16.12
N LEU A 345 -13.58 -4.37 -15.03
CA LEU A 345 -13.17 -3.01 -14.70
C LEU A 345 -11.82 -2.66 -15.33
N PHE A 346 -10.86 -3.58 -15.25
CA PHE A 346 -9.53 -3.40 -15.78
C PHE A 346 -8.82 -4.75 -15.98
N PHE A 347 -7.72 -4.72 -16.73
CA PHE A 347 -6.76 -5.81 -16.77
C PHE A 347 -5.32 -5.25 -16.87
N PHE A 348 -4.33 -6.13 -16.73
CA PHE A 348 -2.91 -5.82 -16.94
C PHE A 348 -2.37 -6.75 -18.01
N ASP A 349 -1.37 -6.29 -18.75
CA ASP A 349 -0.71 -7.05 -19.80
C ASP A 349 0.81 -6.81 -19.77
N GLU A 350 1.59 -7.82 -20.14
CA GLU A 350 3.05 -7.77 -20.13
C GLU A 350 3.62 -6.74 -21.13
N VAL A 351 2.85 -6.33 -22.14
CA VAL A 351 3.26 -5.24 -23.05
C VAL A 351 3.44 -3.89 -22.33
N SER A 352 2.82 -3.71 -21.16
CA SER A 352 3.00 -2.51 -20.32
C SER A 352 2.89 -2.86 -18.84
N PRO A 353 3.93 -3.46 -18.24
CA PRO A 353 3.88 -3.92 -16.85
C PRO A 353 3.60 -2.77 -15.89
N GLY A 354 2.67 -2.97 -14.96
CA GLY A 354 2.28 -1.93 -13.98
C GLY A 354 1.44 -0.80 -14.56
N CYS A 355 0.92 -0.91 -15.78
CA CYS A 355 0.01 0.06 -16.39
C CYS A 355 -1.37 -0.60 -16.61
N PRO A 356 -2.42 -0.19 -15.91
CA PRO A 356 -3.74 -0.82 -16.05
C PRO A 356 -4.42 -0.40 -17.37
N PHE A 357 -5.01 -1.39 -18.05
CA PHE A 357 -5.97 -1.16 -19.13
C PHE A 357 -7.35 -1.04 -18.51
N LEU A 358 -7.90 0.17 -18.46
CA LEU A 358 -9.26 0.40 -17.97
C LEU A 358 -10.28 0.01 -19.04
N LEU A 359 -11.19 -0.90 -18.68
CA LEU A 359 -12.31 -1.33 -19.52
C LEU A 359 -13.48 -0.33 -19.39
N PRO A 360 -14.55 -0.42 -20.19
CA PRO A 360 -15.65 0.55 -20.16
C PRO A 360 -16.28 0.75 -18.77
N ASN A 361 -16.47 -0.33 -18.00
CA ASN A 361 -17.05 -0.25 -16.65
C ASN A 361 -16.09 0.48 -15.68
N GLY A 362 -14.80 0.16 -15.71
CA GLY A 362 -13.80 0.84 -14.87
C GLY A 362 -13.61 2.30 -15.26
N THR A 363 -13.63 2.59 -16.56
CA THR A 363 -13.53 3.95 -17.11
C THR A 363 -14.72 4.83 -16.67
N THR A 364 -15.92 4.26 -16.57
CA THR A 364 -17.11 4.96 -16.08
C THR A 364 -16.95 5.40 -14.62
N ILE A 365 -16.41 4.53 -13.76
CA ILE A 365 -16.10 4.84 -12.36
C ILE A 365 -15.03 5.93 -12.29
N PHE A 366 -13.92 5.74 -13.02
CA PHE A 366 -12.80 6.67 -13.07
C PHE A 366 -13.24 8.10 -13.48
N ASN A 367 -14.04 8.20 -14.54
CA ASN A 367 -14.59 9.47 -15.02
C ASN A 367 -15.58 10.10 -14.02
N SER A 368 -16.34 9.28 -13.29
CA SER A 368 -17.26 9.76 -12.26
C SER A 368 -16.52 10.38 -11.08
N LEU A 369 -15.38 9.81 -10.68
CA LEU A 369 -14.48 10.40 -9.68
C LEU A 369 -13.89 11.72 -10.17
N GLN A 370 -13.39 11.79 -11.41
CA GLN A 370 -12.89 13.05 -11.97
C GLN A 370 -13.98 14.12 -12.01
N LYS A 371 -15.20 13.75 -12.41
CA LYS A 371 -16.34 14.68 -12.45
C LYS A 371 -16.72 15.18 -11.06
N LEU A 372 -16.65 14.32 -10.04
CA LEU A 372 -16.82 14.72 -8.64
C LEU A 372 -15.76 15.78 -8.26
N LEU A 373 -14.48 15.49 -8.47
CA LEU A 373 -13.40 16.41 -8.08
C LEU A 373 -13.45 17.73 -8.86
N ARG A 374 -13.71 17.69 -10.17
CA ARG A 374 -13.95 18.90 -10.98
C ARG A 374 -15.08 19.76 -10.41
N SER A 375 -16.15 19.14 -9.90
CA SER A 375 -17.25 19.89 -9.29
C SER A 375 -16.84 20.57 -7.97
N GLU A 376 -15.99 19.92 -7.17
CA GLU A 376 -15.48 20.50 -5.93
C GLU A 376 -14.38 21.55 -6.17
N TYR A 377 -13.57 21.37 -7.21
CA TYR A 377 -12.56 22.32 -7.68
C TYR A 377 -13.18 23.66 -8.08
N ARG A 378 -14.28 23.63 -8.85
CA ARG A 378 -15.01 24.85 -9.23
C ARG A 378 -15.57 25.60 -8.03
N LYS A 379 -16.16 24.88 -7.05
CA LYS A 379 -16.68 25.49 -5.82
C LYS A 379 -15.59 26.18 -5.00
N ARG A 380 -14.36 25.67 -5.07
CA ARG A 380 -13.20 26.12 -4.27
C ARG A 380 -12.22 27.00 -5.05
N GLY A 381 -12.61 27.46 -6.24
CA GLY A 381 -11.79 28.39 -7.04
C GLY A 381 -10.49 27.80 -7.59
N TYR A 382 -10.44 26.48 -7.82
CA TYR A 382 -9.32 25.86 -8.54
C TYR A 382 -9.48 26.04 -10.05
N GLN A 383 -8.34 26.22 -10.72
CA GLN A 383 -8.25 26.33 -12.17
C GLN A 383 -7.60 25.06 -12.70
N GLU A 384 -8.37 24.28 -13.48
CA GLU A 384 -7.86 23.07 -14.13
C GLU A 384 -6.91 23.47 -15.27
N VAL A 385 -5.72 22.89 -15.29
CA VAL A 385 -4.66 23.13 -16.28
C VAL A 385 -4.22 21.80 -16.91
N GLN A 386 -3.46 21.89 -18.00
CA GLN A 386 -2.79 20.75 -18.61
C GLN A 386 -1.33 21.11 -18.90
N SER A 387 -0.44 20.19 -18.53
CA SER A 387 0.99 20.33 -18.71
C SER A 387 1.56 19.15 -19.52
N PRO A 388 2.65 19.33 -20.30
CA PRO A 388 3.30 18.24 -21.03
C PRO A 388 3.63 17.01 -20.17
N ASN A 389 3.72 15.84 -20.81
CA ASN A 389 4.09 14.58 -20.16
C ASN A 389 5.59 14.29 -20.17
N MET A 390 6.36 14.98 -21.00
CA MET A 390 7.79 14.76 -21.19
C MET A 390 8.52 16.09 -21.19
N TYR A 391 9.64 16.16 -20.48
CA TYR A 391 10.45 17.35 -20.35
C TYR A 391 11.93 17.04 -20.53
N ASP A 392 12.68 18.04 -20.98
CA ASP A 392 14.14 18.05 -20.93
C ASP A 392 14.61 17.94 -19.46
N VAL A 393 15.67 17.17 -19.22
CA VAL A 393 16.16 16.89 -17.87
C VAL A 393 16.63 18.16 -17.13
N GLY A 394 16.95 19.24 -17.84
CA GLY A 394 17.23 20.55 -17.25
C GLY A 394 16.12 21.06 -16.31
N LEU A 395 14.85 20.72 -16.58
CA LEU A 395 13.74 21.04 -15.68
C LEU A 395 13.89 20.32 -14.32
N TRP A 396 14.22 19.03 -14.34
CA TRP A 396 14.36 18.22 -13.13
C TRP A 396 15.59 18.64 -12.32
N ARG A 397 16.68 19.03 -12.99
CA ARG A 397 17.87 19.62 -12.35
C ARG A 397 17.53 20.94 -11.67
N THR A 398 16.84 21.84 -12.38
CA THR A 398 16.37 23.11 -11.80
C THR A 398 15.52 22.87 -10.56
N SER A 399 14.60 21.90 -10.63
CA SER A 399 13.71 21.59 -9.52
C SER A 399 14.38 20.89 -8.32
N GLY A 400 15.61 20.38 -8.47
CA GLY A 400 16.28 19.51 -7.47
C GLY A 400 15.88 18.03 -7.53
N HIS A 401 14.81 17.66 -8.24
CA HIS A 401 14.34 16.27 -8.32
C HIS A 401 15.30 15.32 -9.02
N TRP A 402 16.20 15.83 -9.86
CA TRP A 402 17.17 14.96 -10.55
C TRP A 402 18.09 14.23 -9.56
N ASP A 403 18.56 14.91 -8.51
CA ASP A 403 19.51 14.33 -7.57
C ASP A 403 18.87 13.29 -6.64
N HIS A 404 17.55 13.39 -6.44
CA HIS A 404 16.80 12.55 -5.51
C HIS A 404 15.90 11.50 -6.17
N TYR A 405 15.54 11.65 -7.45
CA TYR A 405 14.44 10.88 -8.06
C TYR A 405 14.75 10.31 -9.45
N LYS A 406 15.95 10.56 -10.02
CA LYS A 406 16.33 10.13 -11.39
C LYS A 406 16.27 8.63 -11.64
N ASP A 407 16.40 7.81 -10.60
CA ASP A 407 16.40 6.34 -10.73
C ASP A 407 14.96 5.80 -10.85
N ASP A 408 13.99 6.56 -10.31
CA ASP A 408 12.54 6.31 -10.40
C ASP A 408 11.89 7.02 -11.60
N MET A 409 12.67 7.59 -12.53
CA MET A 409 12.16 8.23 -13.76
C MET A 409 12.38 7.36 -15.00
N PHE A 410 11.39 7.34 -15.89
CA PHE A 410 11.57 6.83 -17.25
C PHE A 410 12.31 7.88 -18.09
N LYS A 411 13.49 7.51 -18.60
CA LYS A 411 14.42 8.38 -19.33
C LYS A 411 14.51 7.98 -20.79
N LEU A 412 14.61 8.97 -21.67
CA LEU A 412 14.72 8.81 -23.11
C LEU A 412 15.87 9.70 -23.63
N ASN A 413 16.69 9.16 -24.53
CA ASN A 413 17.73 9.93 -25.19
C ASN A 413 17.27 10.29 -26.60
N ILE A 414 17.00 11.58 -26.84
CA ILE A 414 16.46 12.09 -28.11
C ILE A 414 17.34 13.26 -28.56
N GLU A 415 17.90 13.18 -29.77
CA GLU A 415 18.72 14.26 -30.37
C GLU A 415 19.87 14.75 -29.48
N LYS A 416 20.59 13.82 -28.82
CA LYS A 416 21.67 14.09 -27.86
C LYS A 416 21.23 14.89 -26.62
N ARG A 417 19.93 14.98 -26.36
CA ARG A 417 19.35 15.50 -25.12
C ARG A 417 18.70 14.37 -24.34
N GLU A 418 18.79 14.47 -23.02
CA GLU A 418 18.13 13.56 -22.11
C GLU A 418 16.77 14.14 -21.74
N TRP A 419 15.73 13.34 -21.95
CA TRP A 419 14.35 13.65 -21.63
C TRP A 419 13.85 12.66 -20.58
N ALA A 420 12.85 13.06 -19.80
CA ALA A 420 12.17 12.13 -18.92
C ALA A 420 10.65 12.35 -18.96
N LEU A 421 9.91 11.25 -18.81
CA LEU A 421 8.47 11.33 -18.51
C LEU A 421 8.30 11.92 -17.11
N LYS A 422 7.31 12.81 -16.93
CA LYS A 422 7.09 13.46 -15.63
C LYS A 422 6.69 12.45 -14.55
N PRO A 423 7.39 12.41 -13.39
CA PRO A 423 6.95 11.63 -12.23
C PRO A 423 5.99 12.41 -11.30
N MET A 424 5.83 13.72 -11.55
CA MET A 424 5.00 14.67 -10.81
C MET A 424 4.74 15.93 -11.64
N ASN A 425 3.69 16.70 -11.31
CA ASN A 425 3.33 17.91 -12.06
C ASN A 425 4.01 19.20 -11.57
N CYS A 426 4.58 19.19 -10.35
CA CYS A 426 5.04 20.40 -9.66
C CYS A 426 5.98 21.32 -10.48
N PRO A 427 6.99 20.83 -11.23
CA PRO A 427 7.90 21.73 -11.93
C PRO A 427 7.24 22.37 -13.15
N GLY A 428 6.34 21.63 -13.82
CA GLY A 428 5.52 22.17 -14.91
C GLY A 428 4.62 23.30 -14.42
N HIS A 429 4.02 23.16 -13.23
CA HIS A 429 3.21 24.21 -12.63
C HIS A 429 4.02 25.44 -12.23
N CYS A 430 5.28 25.28 -11.81
CA CYS A 430 6.18 26.41 -11.58
C CYS A 430 6.43 27.21 -12.87
N ILE A 431 6.65 26.53 -14.00
CA ILE A 431 6.76 27.16 -15.32
C ILE A 431 5.48 27.92 -15.68
N MET A 432 4.30 27.33 -15.43
CA MET A 432 3.01 27.98 -15.71
C MET A 432 2.76 29.21 -14.82
N PHE A 433 3.17 29.17 -13.55
CA PHE A 433 3.11 30.33 -12.67
C PHE A 433 3.98 31.46 -13.23
N GLY A 434 5.24 31.16 -13.52
CA GLY A 434 6.26 32.11 -14.00
C GLY A 434 6.12 32.57 -15.46
N HIS A 435 5.17 32.02 -16.22
CA HIS A 435 4.92 32.43 -17.62
C HIS A 435 4.58 33.93 -17.77
N ARG A 436 3.99 34.54 -16.74
CA ARG A 436 3.74 35.99 -16.69
C ARG A 436 3.87 36.53 -15.27
N GLU A 437 4.01 37.85 -15.17
CA GLU A 437 3.98 38.55 -13.89
C GLU A 437 2.63 38.35 -13.17
N ARG A 438 2.70 38.27 -11.84
CA ARG A 438 1.57 38.01 -10.94
C ARG A 438 1.45 39.13 -9.93
N SER A 439 0.23 39.57 -9.63
CA SER A 439 -0.06 40.47 -8.50
C SER A 439 -0.46 39.68 -7.25
N TYR A 440 -0.16 40.19 -6.06
CA TYR A 440 -0.67 39.63 -4.79
C TYR A 440 -2.20 39.46 -4.79
N ARG A 441 -2.94 40.28 -5.57
CA ARG A 441 -4.40 40.20 -5.72
C ARG A 441 -4.89 38.96 -6.46
N GLU A 442 -4.01 38.30 -7.19
CA GLU A 442 -4.31 37.04 -7.87
C GLU A 442 -4.04 35.81 -6.98
N LEU A 443 -3.42 36.02 -5.81
CA LEU A 443 -3.15 34.97 -4.83
C LEU A 443 -4.30 34.90 -3.81
N PRO A 444 -4.72 33.68 -3.40
CA PRO A 444 -4.11 32.38 -3.72
C PRO A 444 -4.47 31.88 -5.13
N PHE A 445 -3.45 31.50 -5.90
CA PHE A 445 -3.60 30.93 -7.24
C PHE A 445 -3.54 29.40 -7.17
N ARG A 446 -4.70 28.76 -7.40
CA ARG A 446 -4.89 27.32 -7.20
C ARG A 446 -4.95 26.57 -8.53
N MET A 447 -3.87 25.88 -8.91
CA MET A 447 -3.84 25.07 -10.14
C MET A 447 -4.16 23.61 -9.84
N ALA A 448 -5.02 22.99 -10.64
CA ALA A 448 -5.33 21.58 -10.59
C ALA A 448 -5.00 20.87 -11.91
N ASP A 449 -4.39 19.69 -11.85
CA ASP A 449 -3.99 18.94 -13.04
C ASP A 449 -4.28 17.44 -12.82
N PHE A 450 -5.01 16.84 -13.77
CA PHE A 450 -5.24 15.39 -13.83
C PHE A 450 -4.24 14.69 -14.77
N GLY A 451 -3.08 15.32 -14.96
CA GLY A 451 -2.01 14.89 -15.86
C GLY A 451 -1.53 13.48 -15.58
N VAL A 452 -1.12 12.79 -16.64
CA VAL A 452 -0.59 11.44 -16.55
C VAL A 452 0.85 11.50 -16.06
N LEU A 453 1.14 10.73 -15.03
CA LEU A 453 2.43 10.62 -14.38
C LEU A 453 3.00 9.22 -14.58
N HIS A 454 4.34 9.13 -14.63
CA HIS A 454 5.05 7.88 -14.73
C HIS A 454 6.18 7.79 -13.71
N ARG A 455 6.24 6.68 -12.97
CA ARG A 455 7.34 6.33 -12.07
C ARG A 455 7.89 4.96 -12.41
N ASN A 456 9.20 4.83 -12.50
CA ASN A 456 9.89 3.59 -12.81
C ASN A 456 9.99 2.68 -11.58
N GLU A 457 8.84 2.32 -11.02
CA GLU A 457 8.76 1.41 -9.88
C GLU A 457 9.40 0.05 -10.22
N ALA A 458 10.10 -0.52 -9.24
CA ALA A 458 10.66 -1.86 -9.33
C ALA A 458 9.55 -2.87 -9.65
N SER A 459 9.80 -3.79 -10.59
CA SER A 459 8.80 -4.75 -11.07
C SER A 459 8.21 -5.60 -9.94
N GLY A 460 9.03 -6.02 -8.98
CA GLY A 460 8.61 -6.78 -7.80
C GLY A 460 7.77 -5.99 -6.79
N ALA A 461 7.71 -4.66 -6.91
CA ALA A 461 6.90 -3.80 -6.04
C ALA A 461 5.51 -3.50 -6.61
N LEU A 462 5.25 -3.84 -7.89
CA LEU A 462 3.97 -3.59 -8.54
C LEU A 462 2.87 -4.47 -7.92
N HIS A 463 1.71 -3.88 -7.62
CA HIS A 463 0.59 -4.62 -7.03
C HIS A 463 -0.75 -4.03 -7.44
N GLY A 464 -1.38 -4.68 -8.42
CA GLY A 464 -2.69 -4.31 -8.97
C GLY A 464 -2.80 -2.80 -9.21
N LEU A 465 -3.90 -2.20 -8.74
CA LEU A 465 -4.10 -0.74 -8.87
C LEU A 465 -3.43 0.08 -7.76
N THR A 466 -2.97 -0.57 -6.68
CA THR A 466 -2.42 0.14 -5.50
C THR A 466 -0.99 0.64 -5.69
N ARG A 467 -0.22 0.00 -6.59
CA ARG A 467 1.14 0.39 -6.96
C ARG A 467 1.40 0.10 -8.45
N VAL A 468 1.46 1.18 -9.22
CA VAL A 468 1.48 1.20 -10.70
C VAL A 468 2.59 2.12 -11.21
N ARG A 469 3.02 1.91 -12.45
CA ARG A 469 4.00 2.77 -13.13
C ARG A 469 3.36 3.99 -13.78
N LYS A 470 2.21 3.81 -14.43
CA LYS A 470 1.37 4.90 -14.94
C LYS A 470 0.26 5.19 -13.95
N PHE A 471 0.09 6.47 -13.59
CA PHE A 471 -1.01 6.90 -12.75
C PHE A 471 -1.46 8.32 -13.09
N GLN A 472 -2.65 8.68 -12.66
CA GLN A 472 -3.12 10.06 -12.63
C GLN A 472 -3.43 10.41 -11.20
N GLN A 473 -3.10 11.63 -10.78
CA GLN A 473 -3.45 12.13 -9.45
C GLN A 473 -4.45 13.26 -9.58
N ASP A 474 -5.18 13.53 -8.51
CA ASP A 474 -5.94 14.77 -8.34
C ASP A 474 -5.03 15.92 -7.89
N ASP A 475 -3.89 16.03 -8.57
CA ASP A 475 -2.74 16.82 -8.15
C ASP A 475 -3.02 18.32 -8.29
N THR A 476 -2.66 19.08 -7.27
CA THR A 476 -2.87 20.53 -7.27
C THR A 476 -1.75 21.26 -6.55
N HIS A 477 -1.52 22.48 -6.99
CA HIS A 477 -0.47 23.35 -6.47
C HIS A 477 -1.08 24.73 -6.23
N ILE A 478 -1.08 25.16 -4.96
CA ILE A 478 -1.59 26.47 -4.54
C ILE A 478 -0.40 27.38 -4.32
N PHE A 479 -0.33 28.46 -5.08
CA PHE A 479 0.63 29.54 -4.85
C PHE A 479 -0.06 30.60 -4.01
N CYS A 480 0.48 30.89 -2.83
CA CYS A 480 -0.12 31.82 -1.87
C CYS A 480 0.95 32.67 -1.19
N THR A 481 0.50 33.72 -0.50
CA THR A 481 1.37 34.48 0.40
C THR A 481 1.52 33.75 1.73
N GLU A 482 2.54 34.09 2.53
CA GLU A 482 2.79 33.40 3.81
C GLU A 482 1.61 33.55 4.79
N ASP A 483 0.95 34.71 4.81
CA ASP A 483 -0.22 34.98 5.65
C ASP A 483 -1.48 34.21 5.23
N GLN A 484 -1.51 33.66 4.01
CA GLN A 484 -2.63 32.87 3.49
C GLN A 484 -2.53 31.37 3.82
N ILE A 485 -1.38 30.87 4.31
CA ILE A 485 -1.13 29.44 4.50
C ILE A 485 -2.18 28.77 5.38
N THR A 486 -2.45 29.33 6.57
CA THR A 486 -3.39 28.75 7.53
C THR A 486 -4.81 28.66 6.96
N GLN A 487 -5.24 29.71 6.24
CA GLN A 487 -6.56 29.73 5.59
C GLN A 487 -6.66 28.65 4.49
N GLU A 488 -5.63 28.50 3.66
CA GLU A 488 -5.62 27.51 2.59
C GLU A 488 -5.61 26.08 3.14
N ILE A 489 -4.82 25.78 4.18
CA ILE A 489 -4.83 24.47 4.83
C ILE A 489 -6.21 24.18 5.46
N GLY A 490 -6.83 25.16 6.13
CA GLY A 490 -8.19 25.02 6.65
C GLY A 490 -9.22 24.68 5.56
N GLY A 491 -9.11 25.32 4.39
CA GLY A 491 -9.95 25.01 3.23
C GLY A 491 -9.71 23.61 2.65
N LEU A 492 -8.48 23.11 2.72
CA LEU A 492 -8.14 21.74 2.34
C LEU A 492 -8.74 20.70 3.28
N PHE A 493 -8.78 20.97 4.59
CA PHE A 493 -9.41 20.08 5.55
C PHE A 493 -10.94 19.98 5.38
N ASP A 494 -11.61 21.10 5.07
CA ASP A 494 -13.03 21.06 4.68
C ASP A 494 -13.24 20.20 3.43
N PHE A 495 -12.38 20.37 2.42
CA PHE A 495 -12.45 19.59 1.20
C PHE A 495 -12.26 18.09 1.47
N LEU A 496 -11.30 17.76 2.33
CA LEU A 496 -11.00 16.39 2.72
C LEU A 496 -12.21 15.75 3.44
N ARG A 497 -12.85 16.44 4.39
CA ARG A 497 -14.11 16.00 5.02
C ARG A 497 -15.22 15.80 4.00
N SER A 498 -15.37 16.73 3.05
CA SER A 498 -16.41 16.65 2.02
C SER A 498 -16.25 15.43 1.10
N ILE A 499 -15.02 15.03 0.78
CA ILE A 499 -14.78 13.88 -0.10
C ILE A 499 -14.84 12.57 0.69
N TYR A 500 -14.11 12.45 1.80
CA TYR A 500 -14.05 11.20 2.56
C TYR A 500 -15.37 10.88 3.25
N GLY A 501 -16.08 11.89 3.76
CA GLY A 501 -17.42 11.72 4.32
C GLY A 501 -18.42 11.18 3.30
N LEU A 502 -18.29 11.54 2.01
CA LEU A 502 -19.16 11.03 0.94
C LEU A 502 -18.99 9.52 0.73
N PHE A 503 -17.76 9.01 0.89
CA PHE A 503 -17.45 7.59 0.75
C PHE A 503 -17.57 6.80 2.05
N GLY A 504 -17.81 7.48 3.19
CA GLY A 504 -17.86 6.83 4.50
C GLY A 504 -16.49 6.45 5.07
N PHE A 505 -15.41 7.09 4.60
CA PHE A 505 -14.07 6.86 5.13
C PHE A 505 -13.81 7.64 6.42
N SER A 506 -13.24 6.97 7.42
CA SER A 506 -12.50 7.61 8.50
C SER A 506 -11.06 7.89 8.05
N PHE A 507 -10.40 8.86 8.69
CA PHE A 507 -9.01 9.19 8.40
C PHE A 507 -8.22 9.53 9.67
N LYS A 508 -6.92 9.27 9.61
CA LYS A 508 -5.91 9.69 10.59
C LYS A 508 -4.97 10.71 9.94
N LEU A 509 -4.48 11.64 10.75
CA LEU A 509 -3.58 12.70 10.31
C LEU A 509 -2.23 12.54 11.02
N LYS A 510 -1.16 12.58 10.23
CA LYS A 510 0.22 12.57 10.72
C LYS A 510 0.98 13.79 10.23
N LEU A 511 1.78 14.40 11.10
CA LEU A 511 2.73 15.44 10.75
C LEU A 511 4.10 14.80 10.51
N SER A 512 4.52 14.79 9.25
CA SER A 512 5.81 14.23 8.83
C SER A 512 6.86 15.34 8.82
N THR A 513 7.83 15.26 9.74
CA THR A 513 8.81 16.32 10.03
C THR A 513 10.10 16.15 9.23
N ARG A 514 11.00 17.14 9.33
CA ARG A 514 12.25 17.25 8.58
C ARG A 514 13.08 15.95 8.59
N PRO A 515 13.42 15.39 7.40
CA PRO A 515 14.29 14.22 7.29
C PRO A 515 15.77 14.58 7.54
N GLU A 516 16.63 13.57 7.65
CA GLU A 516 18.09 13.76 7.80
C GLU A 516 18.71 14.50 6.59
N LYS A 517 18.24 14.19 5.38
CA LYS A 517 18.65 14.86 4.12
C LYS A 517 17.53 15.76 3.62
N TYR A 518 17.71 17.08 3.73
CA TYR A 518 16.73 18.09 3.33
C TYR A 518 17.38 19.28 2.59
N LEU A 519 16.56 20.03 1.85
CA LEU A 519 16.92 21.27 1.17
C LEU A 519 16.39 22.49 1.93
N GLY A 520 17.11 23.61 1.84
CA GLY A 520 16.70 24.89 2.43
C GLY A 520 17.27 25.17 3.82
N LYS A 521 16.89 26.34 4.35
CA LYS A 521 17.32 26.81 5.68
C LYS A 521 16.51 26.13 6.78
N ARG A 522 17.17 25.83 7.91
CA ARG A 522 16.54 25.18 9.06
C ARG A 522 15.38 25.99 9.62
N GLU A 523 15.52 27.32 9.64
CA GLU A 523 14.52 28.25 10.17
C GLU A 523 13.22 28.21 9.35
N THR A 524 13.32 28.05 8.02
CA THR A 524 12.15 27.88 7.14
C THR A 524 11.42 26.58 7.44
N TRP A 525 12.16 25.51 7.73
CA TRP A 525 11.59 24.24 8.14
C TRP A 525 10.88 24.31 9.47
N ASP A 526 11.53 24.89 10.48
CA ASP A 526 10.96 25.05 11.82
C ASP A 526 9.66 25.88 11.75
N TYR A 527 9.62 26.93 10.92
CA TYR A 527 8.40 27.71 10.65
C TYR A 527 7.32 26.87 9.95
N ALA A 528 7.66 26.14 8.89
CA ALA A 528 6.72 25.34 8.13
C ALA A 528 6.10 24.22 8.97
N GLU A 529 6.90 23.54 9.80
CA GLU A 529 6.43 22.51 10.73
C GLU A 529 5.45 23.09 11.77
N GLU A 530 5.76 24.26 12.32
CA GLU A 530 4.88 24.93 13.28
C GLU A 530 3.55 25.36 12.63
N GLN A 531 3.56 25.89 11.40
CA GLN A 531 2.33 26.24 10.68
C GLN A 531 1.42 25.02 10.45
N LEU A 532 1.99 23.88 10.03
CA LEU A 532 1.24 22.64 9.85
C LEU A 532 0.69 22.12 11.19
N LYS A 533 1.49 22.20 12.26
CA LYS A 533 1.10 21.78 13.61
C LYS A 533 -0.05 22.61 14.17
N ILE A 534 -0.01 23.93 14.00
CA ILE A 534 -1.11 24.83 14.39
C ILE A 534 -2.38 24.45 13.63
N ALA A 535 -2.30 24.34 12.30
CA ALA A 535 -3.45 23.98 11.48
C ALA A 535 -4.05 22.60 11.86
N LEU A 536 -3.21 21.59 12.14
CA LEU A 536 -3.64 20.29 12.62
C LEU A 536 -4.35 20.36 13.97
N THR A 537 -3.78 21.13 14.90
CA THR A 537 -4.32 21.27 16.26
C THR A 537 -5.66 22.00 16.25
N ASP A 538 -5.79 23.04 15.42
CA ASP A 538 -7.06 23.76 15.24
C ASP A 538 -8.15 22.85 14.64
N PHE A 539 -7.77 21.91 13.79
CA PHE A 539 -8.69 21.02 13.09
C PHE A 539 -9.10 19.76 13.89
N MET A 540 -8.16 19.15 14.61
CA MET A 540 -8.31 17.84 15.28
C MET A 540 -8.12 17.89 16.81
N GLY A 541 -7.72 19.03 17.38
CA GLY A 541 -7.23 19.09 18.75
C GLY A 541 -5.96 18.25 18.90
N THR A 542 -5.98 17.29 19.83
CA THR A 542 -4.83 16.39 20.09
C THR A 542 -4.90 15.08 19.30
N ASN A 543 -5.88 14.91 18.39
CA ASN A 543 -6.09 13.65 17.67
C ASN A 543 -5.32 13.60 16.33
N TRP A 544 -3.99 13.70 16.43
CA TRP A 544 -3.04 13.56 15.32
C TRP A 544 -1.68 13.10 15.87
N GLU A 545 -0.83 12.49 15.03
CA GLU A 545 0.46 11.91 15.43
C GLU A 545 1.63 12.59 14.71
N ILE A 546 2.84 12.52 15.28
CA ILE A 546 4.07 12.96 14.61
C ILE A 546 4.73 11.74 13.97
N ASP A 547 5.16 11.88 12.72
CA ASP A 547 5.98 10.91 11.99
C ASP A 547 7.39 11.51 11.79
N GLU A 548 8.28 11.21 12.72
CA GLU A 548 9.59 11.88 12.79
C GLU A 548 10.46 11.54 11.57
N GLY A 549 10.87 12.57 10.82
CA GLY A 549 11.80 12.42 9.70
C GLY A 549 11.20 11.89 8.39
N ASP A 550 9.87 11.73 8.30
CA ASP A 550 9.21 11.27 7.07
C ASP A 550 8.81 12.40 6.09
N GLY A 551 9.13 13.66 6.41
CA GLY A 551 8.91 14.80 5.50
C GLY A 551 9.65 14.62 4.17
N ALA A 552 9.13 15.18 3.07
CA ALA A 552 9.89 15.11 1.80
C ALA A 552 11.07 16.08 1.82
N PHE A 553 12.07 15.86 0.98
CA PHE A 553 13.33 16.61 1.01
C PHE A 553 13.19 18.15 0.86
N TYR A 554 12.06 18.64 0.35
CA TYR A 554 11.78 20.08 0.13
C TYR A 554 10.76 20.71 1.09
N GLY A 555 10.18 19.95 2.04
CA GLY A 555 9.33 20.53 3.06
C GLY A 555 8.47 19.52 3.83
N PRO A 556 7.91 19.93 5.00
CA PRO A 556 7.11 19.06 5.85
C PRO A 556 5.73 18.82 5.23
N LYS A 557 5.09 17.73 5.62
CA LYS A 557 3.79 17.32 5.07
C LYS A 557 2.85 16.80 6.15
N ILE A 558 1.56 16.98 5.92
CA ILE A 558 0.48 16.28 6.59
C ILE A 558 0.14 15.07 5.73
N ASP A 559 0.37 13.88 6.27
CA ASP A 559 -0.05 12.64 5.64
C ASP A 559 -1.39 12.19 6.17
N ILE A 560 -2.28 11.85 5.23
CA ILE A 560 -3.65 11.46 5.53
C ILE A 560 -3.87 10.02 5.12
N THR A 561 -4.14 9.21 6.14
CA THR A 561 -4.35 7.78 6.01
C THR A 561 -5.83 7.46 6.18
N ILE A 562 -6.43 6.81 5.17
CA ILE A 562 -7.80 6.31 5.24
C ILE A 562 -7.82 4.83 5.63
N GLN A 563 -8.90 4.41 6.30
CA GLN A 563 -9.14 3.00 6.61
C GLN A 563 -10.25 2.44 5.73
N ASP A 564 -10.01 1.29 5.10
CA ASP A 564 -11.04 0.60 4.34
C ASP A 564 -12.01 -0.21 5.22
N ALA A 565 -12.93 -0.94 4.59
CA ALA A 565 -13.91 -1.78 5.28
C ALA A 565 -13.28 -2.95 6.07
N LEU A 566 -11.99 -3.23 5.86
CA LEU A 566 -11.20 -4.23 6.54
C LEU A 566 -10.20 -3.60 7.52
N GLN A 567 -10.34 -2.31 7.84
CA GLN A 567 -9.45 -1.57 8.75
C GLN A 567 -7.98 -1.54 8.27
N ARG A 568 -7.73 -1.74 6.97
CA ARG A 568 -6.41 -1.56 6.38
C ARG A 568 -6.18 -0.08 6.13
N GLU A 569 -4.99 0.37 6.48
CA GLU A 569 -4.58 1.76 6.39
C GLU A 569 -3.90 2.06 5.04
N PHE A 570 -4.40 3.10 4.36
CA PHE A 570 -3.85 3.57 3.08
C PHE A 570 -3.59 5.06 3.15
N GLN A 571 -2.35 5.48 2.94
CA GLN A 571 -2.03 6.88 2.71
C GLN A 571 -2.47 7.27 1.29
N CYS A 572 -3.43 8.19 1.22
CA CYS A 572 -4.06 8.62 -0.03
C CYS A 572 -3.89 10.11 -0.28
N ALA A 573 -4.09 10.94 0.75
CA ALA A 573 -3.93 12.38 0.64
C ALA A 573 -2.66 12.85 1.34
N THR A 574 -2.18 13.98 0.85
CA THR A 574 -1.04 14.69 1.41
C THR A 574 -1.29 16.19 1.25
N ILE A 575 -0.92 16.98 2.26
CA ILE A 575 -0.82 18.44 2.18
C ILE A 575 0.61 18.79 2.54
N GLN A 576 1.34 19.43 1.65
CA GLN A 576 2.77 19.68 1.83
C GLN A 576 3.12 21.13 1.53
N LEU A 577 3.91 21.75 2.40
CA LEU A 577 4.43 23.11 2.21
C LEU A 577 5.79 23.06 1.53
N ASP A 578 5.97 23.87 0.49
CA ASP A 578 7.21 23.97 -0.28
C ASP A 578 7.63 25.43 -0.49
N TYR A 579 8.81 25.74 0.02
CA TYR A 579 9.52 27.01 -0.16
C TYR A 579 10.69 26.90 -1.14
N GLN A 580 11.13 25.68 -1.45
CA GLN A 580 12.28 25.37 -2.30
C GLN A 580 11.95 25.51 -3.79
N LEU A 581 10.83 24.94 -4.27
CA LEU A 581 10.49 25.06 -5.69
C LEU A 581 10.27 26.51 -6.14
N PRO A 582 9.52 27.36 -5.41
CA PRO A 582 9.48 28.79 -5.71
C PRO A 582 10.86 29.43 -5.75
N THR A 583 11.78 29.00 -4.87
CA THR A 583 13.18 29.45 -4.84
C THR A 583 13.93 29.06 -6.10
N ASN A 584 13.99 27.77 -6.39
CA ASN A 584 14.68 27.19 -7.53
C ASN A 584 14.22 27.75 -8.88
N PHE A 585 12.92 28.01 -9.03
CA PHE A 585 12.33 28.54 -10.26
C PHE A 585 12.30 30.06 -10.34
N LYS A 586 12.83 30.78 -9.34
CA LYS A 586 12.84 32.25 -9.31
C LYS A 586 11.44 32.86 -9.44
N LEU A 587 10.46 32.24 -8.77
CA LEU A 587 9.07 32.70 -8.81
C LEU A 587 8.87 33.93 -7.93
N GLU A 588 8.13 34.91 -8.46
CA GLU A 588 7.86 36.19 -7.80
C GLU A 588 6.43 36.65 -8.08
N TYR A 589 5.87 37.43 -7.16
CA TYR A 589 4.67 38.22 -7.35
C TYR A 589 4.89 39.68 -6.90
N MET A 590 4.17 40.62 -7.50
CA MET A 590 4.17 42.03 -7.12
C MET A 590 3.38 42.23 -5.82
N THR A 591 4.04 42.83 -4.83
CA THR A 591 3.44 43.19 -3.54
C THR A 591 2.57 44.45 -3.66
N GLY A 592 1.80 44.75 -2.61
CA GLY A 592 1.02 46.00 -2.53
C GLY A 592 1.87 47.23 -2.20
N GLU A 593 3.15 47.07 -1.88
CA GLU A 593 4.04 48.16 -1.51
C GLU A 593 4.56 48.89 -2.75
N VAL A 594 4.45 50.22 -2.75
CA VAL A 594 4.98 51.05 -3.83
C VAL A 594 6.50 50.97 -3.78
N ALA A 595 7.13 50.42 -4.81
CA ALA A 595 8.58 50.37 -4.94
C ALA A 595 9.17 51.78 -4.78
N THR A 596 9.77 52.08 -3.64
CA THR A 596 10.57 53.29 -3.47
C THR A 596 11.79 53.15 -4.38
N LYS A 597 11.86 54.00 -5.42
CA LYS A 597 13.05 54.09 -6.29
C LYS A 597 14.31 54.21 -5.42
N PRO A 598 15.38 53.45 -5.68
CA PRO A 598 16.65 53.68 -5.01
C PRO A 598 17.15 55.08 -5.38
N LYS A 599 17.35 55.95 -4.37
CA LYS A 599 18.15 57.17 -4.52
C LYS A 599 19.62 56.79 -4.52
N ALA A 600 20.15 56.32 -5.65
CA ALA A 600 21.60 56.25 -5.90
C ALA A 600 21.89 55.91 -7.37
N ALA A 601 21.77 56.88 -8.27
CA ALA A 601 22.41 56.84 -9.59
C ALA A 601 22.45 58.25 -10.22
N GLU A 602 22.95 59.24 -9.47
CA GLU A 602 23.43 60.50 -10.05
C GLU A 602 24.79 60.78 -9.43
N GLN A 603 25.82 60.08 -9.93
CA GLN A 603 27.21 60.53 -9.99
C GLN A 603 28.06 59.40 -10.58
N ASN A 604 28.49 59.64 -11.82
CA ASN A 604 29.58 59.03 -12.60
C ASN A 604 29.14 58.75 -14.04
N ALA A 605 28.76 59.82 -14.73
CA ALA A 605 28.88 59.86 -16.18
C ALA A 605 30.28 60.39 -16.49
N GLU A 606 31.23 59.49 -16.79
CA GLU A 606 32.37 59.68 -17.70
C GLU A 606 33.37 58.51 -17.55
N ALA A 607 33.20 57.46 -18.37
CA ALA A 607 34.29 56.65 -18.92
C ALA A 607 33.77 55.62 -19.93
N LYS A 608 33.98 55.96 -21.21
CA LYS A 608 34.24 55.11 -22.40
C LYS A 608 33.45 53.80 -22.59
N ALA A 609 32.70 53.79 -23.69
CA ALA A 609 32.30 52.61 -24.43
C ALA A 609 33.53 51.87 -24.97
N ASP A 610 33.56 50.55 -24.79
CA ASP A 610 34.04 49.51 -25.71
C ASP A 610 34.15 48.19 -24.94
N ASP A 611 33.12 47.35 -25.04
CA ASP A 611 33.23 45.91 -25.36
C ASP A 611 31.87 45.22 -25.15
N ALA A 612 31.28 44.76 -26.25
CA ALA A 612 30.09 43.93 -26.24
C ALA A 612 30.52 42.46 -26.01
N ALA A 613 30.57 42.06 -24.73
CA ALA A 613 30.63 40.66 -24.35
C ALA A 613 29.51 40.37 -23.34
N ALA A 614 28.60 39.48 -23.74
CA ALA A 614 27.48 39.01 -22.93
C ALA A 614 27.97 38.35 -21.63
N THR A 615 28.03 39.13 -20.57
CA THR A 615 28.10 38.64 -19.20
C THR A 615 26.68 38.25 -18.78
N VAL A 616 26.49 36.95 -18.53
CA VAL A 616 25.27 36.43 -17.90
C VAL A 616 25.20 37.06 -16.50
N ALA A 617 24.39 38.10 -16.36
CA ALA A 617 24.11 38.70 -15.07
C ALA A 617 23.51 37.64 -14.15
N VAL A 618 24.27 37.27 -13.11
CA VAL A 618 23.80 36.42 -12.02
C VAL A 618 22.69 37.19 -11.31
N LYS A 619 21.42 36.89 -11.65
CA LYS A 619 20.27 37.40 -10.90
C LYS A 619 20.36 36.87 -9.47
N SER A 620 20.39 37.79 -8.50
CA SER A 620 20.32 37.54 -7.06
C SER A 620 19.18 36.58 -6.70
N ASP A 621 19.36 35.81 -5.63
CA ASP A 621 18.30 34.92 -5.12
C ASP A 621 17.15 35.68 -4.42
N GLU A 622 17.41 36.93 -4.02
CA GLU A 622 16.42 37.81 -3.41
C GLU A 622 15.44 38.39 -4.45
N PRO A 623 14.14 38.48 -4.11
CA PRO A 623 13.14 39.10 -4.97
C PRO A 623 13.49 40.54 -5.34
N GLY A 624 13.12 40.96 -6.56
CA GLY A 624 13.27 42.36 -6.98
C GLY A 624 12.48 43.35 -6.11
N PRO A 625 12.80 44.66 -6.14
CA PRO A 625 12.08 45.67 -5.36
C PRO A 625 10.57 45.66 -5.61
N GLY A 626 9.78 45.68 -4.53
CA GLY A 626 8.32 45.59 -4.59
C GLY A 626 7.78 44.20 -4.96
N ARG A 627 8.63 43.18 -4.97
CA ARG A 627 8.25 41.77 -5.23
C ARG A 627 8.52 40.90 -4.02
N ALA A 628 7.77 39.83 -3.92
CA ALA A 628 7.96 38.77 -2.93
C ALA A 628 7.82 37.41 -3.59
N ARG A 629 8.29 36.36 -2.90
CA ARG A 629 8.24 34.98 -3.38
C ARG A 629 6.98 34.29 -2.82
N PRO A 630 6.20 33.59 -3.64
CA PRO A 630 5.05 32.84 -3.13
C PRO A 630 5.51 31.58 -2.39
N VAL A 631 4.67 31.09 -1.49
CA VAL A 631 4.75 29.73 -0.94
C VAL A 631 3.90 28.82 -1.79
N MET A 632 4.37 27.59 -2.02
CA MET A 632 3.60 26.58 -2.75
C MET A 632 3.08 25.51 -1.79
N ILE A 633 1.78 25.20 -1.88
CA ILE A 633 1.16 24.08 -1.19
C ILE A 633 0.87 22.99 -2.22
N HIS A 634 1.55 21.85 -2.10
CA HIS A 634 1.21 20.65 -2.86
C HIS A 634 0.10 19.93 -2.15
N ARG A 635 -0.93 19.50 -2.88
CA ARG A 635 -1.91 18.61 -2.30
C ARG A 635 -2.57 17.68 -3.31
N ALA A 636 -2.99 16.54 -2.78
CA ALA A 636 -3.93 15.61 -3.38
C ALA A 636 -4.97 15.22 -2.31
N ILE A 637 -6.25 15.06 -2.68
CA ILE A 637 -7.33 14.68 -1.76
C ILE A 637 -7.65 13.19 -1.88
N ILE A 638 -7.60 12.60 -3.08
CA ILE A 638 -7.76 11.14 -3.22
C ILE A 638 -6.44 10.45 -3.57
N GLY A 639 -5.42 11.21 -3.97
CA GLY A 639 -4.14 10.67 -4.39
C GLY A 639 -4.19 10.21 -5.84
N SER A 640 -3.54 9.07 -6.11
CA SER A 640 -3.68 8.41 -7.42
C SER A 640 -5.11 7.89 -7.59
N PHE A 641 -5.71 8.18 -8.75
CA PHE A 641 -7.01 7.63 -9.13
C PHE A 641 -6.98 6.11 -9.19
N GLU A 642 -5.91 5.51 -9.71
CA GLU A 642 -5.74 4.06 -9.75
C GLU A 642 -5.74 3.49 -8.33
N ARG A 643 -4.91 4.02 -7.43
CA ARG A 643 -4.86 3.56 -6.03
C ARG A 643 -6.21 3.73 -5.34
N PHE A 644 -6.82 4.91 -5.44
CA PHE A 644 -8.11 5.17 -4.82
C PHE A 644 -9.21 4.30 -5.42
N PHE A 645 -9.20 4.05 -6.73
CA PHE A 645 -10.12 3.13 -7.39
C PHE A 645 -9.95 1.71 -6.86
N GLY A 646 -8.71 1.22 -6.74
CA GLY A 646 -8.42 -0.05 -6.06
C GLY A 646 -9.05 -0.12 -4.68
N ILE A 647 -8.80 0.87 -3.82
CA ILE A 647 -9.35 0.94 -2.46
C ILE A 647 -10.87 0.95 -2.46
N LEU A 648 -11.53 1.70 -3.37
CA LEU A 648 -12.98 1.72 -3.47
C LEU A 648 -13.57 0.35 -3.86
N ILE A 649 -12.90 -0.40 -4.75
CA ILE A 649 -13.33 -1.76 -5.10
C ILE A 649 -13.39 -2.62 -3.84
N GLU A 650 -12.35 -2.58 -3.01
CA GLU A 650 -12.24 -3.42 -1.81
C GLU A 650 -13.18 -2.92 -0.68
N HIS A 651 -13.28 -1.60 -0.52
CA HIS A 651 -14.16 -0.96 0.46
C HIS A 651 -15.64 -1.30 0.21
N PHE A 652 -16.10 -1.22 -1.04
CA PHE A 652 -17.48 -1.59 -1.40
C PHE A 652 -17.66 -3.08 -1.71
N GLY A 653 -16.57 -3.88 -1.78
CA GLY A 653 -16.63 -5.29 -2.20
C GLY A 653 -17.30 -5.45 -3.57
N GLY A 654 -17.05 -4.51 -4.49
CA GLY A 654 -17.67 -4.46 -5.82
C GLY A 654 -19.15 -4.05 -5.83
N LYS A 655 -19.76 -3.70 -4.68
CA LYS A 655 -21.14 -3.23 -4.59
C LYS A 655 -21.22 -1.71 -4.63
N TRP A 656 -21.04 -1.15 -5.81
CA TRP A 656 -20.98 0.30 -6.01
C TRP A 656 -22.25 1.04 -5.55
N PRO A 657 -22.13 2.24 -4.95
CA PRO A 657 -23.26 3.12 -4.75
C PRO A 657 -23.79 3.60 -6.11
N PHE A 658 -25.10 3.88 -6.18
CA PHE A 658 -25.78 4.13 -7.45
C PHE A 658 -25.10 5.18 -8.32
N TRP A 659 -24.66 6.30 -7.74
CA TRP A 659 -24.07 7.41 -8.50
C TRP A 659 -22.71 7.09 -9.13
N LEU A 660 -22.00 6.09 -8.61
CA LEU A 660 -20.68 5.66 -9.08
C LEU A 660 -20.73 4.40 -9.95
N SER A 661 -21.78 3.60 -9.78
CA SER A 661 -21.92 2.30 -10.43
C SER A 661 -21.91 2.39 -11.96
N PRO A 662 -21.11 1.56 -12.65
CA PRO A 662 -21.21 1.41 -14.09
C PRO A 662 -22.46 0.63 -14.51
N ARG A 663 -23.04 -0.15 -13.59
CA ARG A 663 -24.21 -1.02 -13.80
C ARG A 663 -25.39 -0.52 -12.97
N GLN A 664 -25.92 0.65 -13.32
CA GLN A 664 -27.00 1.26 -12.55
C GLN A 664 -28.32 0.51 -12.72
N ILE A 665 -28.72 0.25 -13.97
CA ILE A 665 -30.05 -0.32 -14.29
C ILE A 665 -29.91 -1.40 -15.35
N LEU A 666 -30.49 -2.59 -15.09
CA LEU A 666 -30.71 -3.63 -16.09
C LEU A 666 -32.21 -3.76 -16.38
N ILE A 667 -32.63 -3.67 -17.62
CA ILE A 667 -34.03 -3.83 -18.01
C ILE A 667 -34.23 -5.22 -18.65
N VAL A 668 -35.18 -5.97 -18.11
CA VAL A 668 -35.47 -7.35 -18.50
C VAL A 668 -36.93 -7.49 -18.92
N PRO A 669 -37.22 -7.93 -20.17
CA PRO A 669 -38.57 -8.22 -20.60
C PRO A 669 -39.07 -9.55 -19.99
N VAL A 670 -40.35 -9.60 -19.62
CA VAL A 670 -41.04 -10.85 -19.25
C VAL A 670 -41.24 -11.75 -20.48
N MET A 671 -41.49 -11.14 -21.64
CA MET A 671 -41.74 -11.82 -22.91
C MET A 671 -41.25 -10.96 -24.09
N PRO A 672 -40.92 -11.55 -25.25
CA PRO A 672 -40.40 -10.80 -26.40
C PRO A 672 -41.30 -9.65 -26.88
N ALA A 673 -42.62 -9.75 -26.69
CA ALA A 673 -43.56 -8.68 -27.03
C ALA A 673 -43.36 -7.37 -26.23
N ALA A 674 -42.54 -7.38 -25.17
CA ALA A 674 -42.18 -6.16 -24.43
C ALA A 674 -40.86 -5.54 -24.90
N ASN A 675 -40.15 -6.14 -25.87
CA ASN A 675 -38.81 -5.69 -26.28
C ASN A 675 -38.78 -4.24 -26.76
N ASP A 676 -39.75 -3.81 -27.58
CA ASP A 676 -39.82 -2.43 -28.07
C ASP A 676 -39.87 -1.41 -26.91
N TYR A 677 -40.62 -1.75 -25.85
CA TYR A 677 -40.72 -0.89 -24.68
C TYR A 677 -39.44 -0.93 -23.83
N VAL A 678 -38.75 -2.06 -23.77
CA VAL A 678 -37.44 -2.18 -23.11
C VAL A 678 -36.38 -1.30 -23.79
N GLU A 679 -36.35 -1.30 -25.13
CA GLU A 679 -35.45 -0.44 -25.90
C GLU A 679 -35.80 1.04 -25.74
N GLU A 680 -37.09 1.38 -25.76
CA GLU A 680 -37.58 2.74 -25.47
C GLU A 680 -37.13 3.22 -24.08
N LEU A 681 -37.32 2.39 -23.04
CA LEU A 681 -36.90 2.69 -21.67
C LEU A 681 -35.40 2.92 -21.56
N GLN A 682 -34.59 2.12 -22.27
CA GLN A 682 -33.14 2.31 -22.29
C GLN A 682 -32.77 3.69 -22.84
N GLN A 683 -33.37 4.08 -23.96
CA GLN A 683 -33.11 5.39 -24.57
C GLN A 683 -33.49 6.54 -23.63
N ILE A 684 -34.66 6.45 -22.99
CA ILE A 684 -35.14 7.45 -22.02
C ILE A 684 -34.18 7.58 -20.83
N LEU A 685 -33.77 6.47 -20.22
CA LEU A 685 -32.87 6.49 -19.05
C LEU A 685 -31.46 6.95 -19.43
N ARG A 686 -30.95 6.59 -20.61
CA ARG A 686 -29.67 7.10 -21.13
C ARG A 686 -29.73 8.60 -21.43
N ALA A 687 -30.86 9.11 -21.92
CA ALA A 687 -31.08 10.56 -22.09
C ALA A 687 -30.98 11.30 -20.74
N ASP A 688 -31.44 10.67 -19.65
CA ASP A 688 -31.27 11.16 -18.27
C ASP A 688 -29.83 11.02 -17.73
N LYS A 689 -28.89 10.53 -18.55
CA LYS A 689 -27.48 10.27 -18.24
C LYS A 689 -27.27 9.11 -17.25
N LEU A 690 -28.19 8.16 -17.21
CA LEU A 690 -28.09 6.95 -16.40
C LEU A 690 -27.50 5.80 -17.23
N ASN A 691 -26.74 4.91 -16.57
CA ASN A 691 -26.20 3.70 -17.17
C ASN A 691 -27.28 2.61 -17.16
N ALA A 692 -28.02 2.52 -18.28
CA ALA A 692 -29.08 1.55 -18.47
C ALA A 692 -28.70 0.54 -19.57
N ASP A 693 -28.71 -0.74 -19.19
CA ASP A 693 -28.50 -1.88 -20.06
C ASP A 693 -29.79 -2.70 -20.20
N ILE A 694 -29.86 -3.51 -21.24
CA ILE A 694 -31.02 -4.36 -21.54
C ILE A 694 -30.57 -5.80 -21.74
N ASP A 695 -31.41 -6.76 -21.33
CA ASP A 695 -31.23 -8.17 -21.67
C ASP A 695 -32.46 -8.71 -22.40
N ILE A 696 -32.47 -8.53 -23.72
CA ILE A 696 -33.48 -9.09 -24.63
C ILE A 696 -33.07 -10.46 -25.19
N GLY A 697 -32.04 -11.10 -24.62
CA GLY A 697 -31.51 -12.38 -25.08
C GLY A 697 -32.49 -13.56 -24.90
N PRO A 698 -32.10 -14.77 -25.36
CA PRO A 698 -32.99 -15.94 -25.35
C PRO A 698 -33.17 -16.59 -23.97
N ASN A 699 -32.44 -16.15 -22.95
CA ASN A 699 -32.51 -16.71 -21.60
C ASN A 699 -33.88 -16.48 -20.95
N THR A 700 -34.25 -17.33 -19.99
CA THR A 700 -35.45 -17.12 -19.17
C THR A 700 -35.33 -15.85 -18.34
N MET A 701 -36.46 -15.18 -18.06
CA MET A 701 -36.49 -13.98 -17.21
C MET A 701 -35.74 -14.17 -15.89
N GLN A 702 -35.94 -15.30 -15.19
CA GLN A 702 -35.25 -15.58 -13.93
C GLN A 702 -33.74 -15.68 -14.11
N LYS A 703 -33.25 -16.29 -15.20
CA LYS A 703 -31.82 -16.39 -15.49
C LYS A 703 -31.21 -15.02 -15.80
N LYS A 704 -31.93 -14.15 -16.52
CA LYS A 704 -31.53 -12.76 -16.79
C LYS A 704 -31.42 -11.96 -15.49
N ILE A 705 -32.45 -12.04 -14.64
CA ILE A 705 -32.47 -11.40 -13.31
C ILE A 705 -31.29 -11.90 -12.46
N ARG A 706 -31.05 -13.22 -12.42
CA ARG A 706 -29.93 -13.80 -11.67
C ARG A 706 -28.58 -13.31 -12.19
N SER A 707 -28.43 -13.20 -13.50
CA SER A 707 -27.21 -12.67 -14.14
C SER A 707 -27.00 -11.20 -13.75
N GLY A 708 -28.05 -10.38 -13.78
CA GLY A 708 -28.01 -9.00 -13.30
C GLY A 708 -27.65 -8.87 -11.81
N GLN A 709 -28.19 -9.75 -10.96
CA GLN A 709 -27.85 -9.78 -9.54
C GLN A 709 -26.38 -10.14 -9.30
N LEU A 710 -25.86 -11.16 -10.00
CA LEU A 710 -24.45 -11.55 -9.90
C LEU A 710 -23.52 -10.45 -10.40
N ALA A 711 -23.92 -9.77 -11.48
CA ALA A 711 -23.24 -8.61 -12.05
C ALA A 711 -23.33 -7.33 -11.19
N GLN A 712 -24.03 -7.39 -10.04
CA GLN A 712 -24.20 -6.31 -9.06
C GLN A 712 -24.92 -5.04 -9.58
N TYR A 713 -25.87 -5.19 -10.49
CA TYR A 713 -26.72 -4.05 -10.89
C TYR A 713 -27.46 -3.47 -9.69
N ASN A 714 -27.49 -2.13 -9.55
CA ASN A 714 -28.21 -1.49 -8.44
C ASN A 714 -29.71 -1.77 -8.53
N PHE A 715 -30.28 -1.60 -9.74
CA PHE A 715 -31.69 -1.88 -10.00
C PHE A 715 -31.87 -2.80 -11.20
N ILE A 716 -32.86 -3.69 -11.11
CA ILE A 716 -33.32 -4.52 -12.23
C ILE A 716 -34.79 -4.17 -12.49
N PHE A 717 -35.08 -3.69 -13.68
CA PHE A 717 -36.43 -3.33 -14.12
C PHE A 717 -37.02 -4.52 -14.86
N VAL A 718 -38.15 -5.03 -14.38
CA VAL A 718 -38.87 -6.13 -15.03
C VAL A 718 -40.10 -5.56 -15.71
N VAL A 719 -40.27 -5.87 -17.00
CA VAL A 719 -41.26 -5.21 -17.85
C VAL A 719 -42.02 -6.23 -18.70
N GLY A 720 -43.33 -6.29 -18.55
CA GLY A 720 -44.23 -7.12 -19.36
C GLY A 720 -45.31 -6.28 -20.06
N ALA A 721 -46.41 -6.94 -20.45
CA ALA A 721 -47.51 -6.28 -21.13
C ALA A 721 -48.18 -5.20 -20.26
N GLN A 722 -48.40 -5.49 -18.97
CA GLN A 722 -49.03 -4.56 -18.02
C GLN A 722 -48.18 -3.29 -17.83
N GLU A 723 -46.86 -3.45 -17.68
CA GLU A 723 -45.91 -2.35 -17.55
C GLU A 723 -45.86 -1.49 -18.81
N ARG A 724 -45.91 -2.13 -19.99
CA ARG A 724 -45.99 -1.44 -21.30
C ARG A 724 -47.26 -0.62 -21.44
N GLU A 725 -48.42 -1.19 -21.15
CA GLU A 725 -49.73 -0.52 -21.28
C GLU A 725 -49.87 0.67 -20.33
N SER A 726 -49.44 0.50 -19.07
CA SER A 726 -49.53 1.54 -18.03
C SER A 726 -48.34 2.52 -18.02
N ARG A 727 -47.36 2.34 -18.92
CA ARG A 727 -46.09 3.09 -18.96
C ARG A 727 -45.39 3.15 -17.58
N SER A 728 -45.27 1.99 -16.95
CA SER A 728 -44.69 1.79 -15.62
C SER A 728 -43.57 0.76 -15.65
N VAL A 729 -42.90 0.57 -14.51
CA VAL A 729 -41.85 -0.43 -14.33
C VAL A 729 -42.01 -1.17 -13.00
N ASN A 730 -41.66 -2.45 -12.97
CA ASN A 730 -41.44 -3.17 -11.72
C ASN A 730 -39.95 -3.12 -11.36
N ILE A 731 -39.60 -2.46 -10.25
CA ILE A 731 -38.21 -2.23 -9.86
C ILE A 731 -37.79 -3.20 -8.76
N ARG A 732 -36.71 -3.94 -9.01
CA ARG A 732 -36.01 -4.76 -8.01
C ARG A 732 -34.72 -4.06 -7.61
N ASN A 733 -34.50 -3.90 -6.31
CA ASN A 733 -33.32 -3.27 -5.74
C ASN A 733 -32.35 -4.34 -5.20
N ARG A 734 -31.07 -4.28 -5.60
CA ARG A 734 -30.01 -5.18 -5.13
C ARG A 734 -29.99 -5.36 -3.61
N ASP A 735 -30.21 -4.28 -2.88
CA ASP A 735 -29.99 -4.20 -1.43
C ASP A 735 -31.28 -4.41 -0.61
N ASP A 736 -32.44 -4.57 -1.26
CA ASP A 736 -33.72 -4.85 -0.60
C ASP A 736 -34.31 -6.21 -1.03
N PRO A 737 -34.25 -7.24 -0.15
CA PRO A 737 -34.86 -8.53 -0.41
C PRO A 737 -36.38 -8.48 -0.66
N LYS A 738 -37.10 -7.51 -0.09
CA LYS A 738 -38.57 -7.38 -0.27
C LYS A 738 -38.94 -6.99 -1.70
N SER A 739 -38.07 -6.21 -2.36
CA SER A 739 -38.24 -5.79 -3.74
C SER A 739 -38.00 -6.90 -4.78
N GLN A 740 -37.56 -8.11 -4.38
CA GLN A 740 -37.29 -9.20 -5.31
C GLN A 740 -38.55 -9.91 -5.82
N ALA A 741 -39.68 -9.75 -5.13
CA ALA A 741 -40.98 -10.18 -5.61
C ALA A 741 -41.63 -9.09 -6.48
N LYS A 742 -42.69 -9.42 -7.24
CA LYS A 742 -43.46 -8.40 -7.97
C LYS A 742 -44.17 -7.50 -6.96
N GLY A 743 -43.59 -6.33 -6.71
CA GLY A 743 -44.21 -5.24 -5.95
C GLY A 743 -45.14 -4.36 -6.80
N GLU A 744 -45.49 -3.19 -6.23
CA GLU A 744 -46.27 -2.16 -6.91
C GLU A 744 -45.58 -1.66 -8.18
N LEU A 745 -46.37 -1.33 -9.20
CA LEU A 745 -45.87 -0.77 -10.45
C LEU A 745 -45.60 0.72 -10.27
N ILE A 746 -44.38 1.14 -10.58
CA ILE A 746 -43.96 2.53 -10.43
C ILE A 746 -44.09 3.22 -11.78
N PRO A 747 -44.87 4.32 -11.91
CA PRO A 747 -44.92 5.10 -13.13
C PRO A 747 -43.52 5.54 -13.59
N LEU A 748 -43.25 5.48 -14.90
CA LEU A 748 -41.90 5.74 -15.42
C LEU A 748 -41.37 7.12 -15.00
N GLU A 749 -42.17 8.17 -15.07
CA GLU A 749 -41.74 9.53 -14.68
C GLU A 749 -41.41 9.66 -13.19
N GLU A 750 -42.11 8.92 -12.34
CA GLU A 750 -41.80 8.86 -10.91
C GLU A 750 -40.46 8.17 -10.68
N ALA A 751 -40.25 7.01 -11.31
CA ALA A 751 -38.99 6.28 -11.25
C ALA A 751 -37.80 7.15 -11.74
N ARG A 752 -37.96 7.83 -12.88
CA ARG A 752 -36.95 8.76 -13.42
C ARG A 752 -36.63 9.89 -12.45
N THR A 753 -37.64 10.46 -11.79
CA THR A 753 -37.45 11.53 -10.82
C THR A 753 -36.66 11.04 -9.60
N LYS A 754 -37.03 9.89 -9.05
CA LYS A 754 -36.32 9.26 -7.92
C LYS A 754 -34.88 8.88 -8.27
N LEU A 755 -34.63 8.28 -9.44
CA LEU A 755 -33.27 7.91 -9.88
C LEU A 755 -32.36 9.13 -10.10
N ARG A 756 -32.90 10.21 -10.70
CA ARG A 756 -32.14 11.46 -10.89
C ARG A 756 -31.79 12.10 -9.55
N ALA A 757 -32.72 12.08 -8.59
CA ALA A 757 -32.47 12.54 -7.22
C ALA A 757 -31.39 11.70 -6.54
N LEU A 758 -31.51 10.37 -6.57
CA LEU A 758 -30.53 9.44 -5.99
C LEU A 758 -29.11 9.66 -6.54
N ARG A 759 -28.96 9.84 -7.85
CA ARG A 759 -27.66 10.17 -8.46
C ARG A 759 -27.12 11.52 -7.98
N LYS A 760 -27.99 12.53 -7.87
CA LYS A 760 -27.61 13.90 -7.48
C LYS A 760 -27.19 13.98 -6.02
N GLU A 761 -27.90 13.28 -5.14
CA GLU A 761 -27.63 13.20 -3.71
C GLU A 761 -26.38 12.39 -3.39
N ARG A 762 -25.92 11.53 -4.31
CA ARG A 762 -24.72 10.71 -4.19
C ARG A 762 -24.69 9.85 -2.91
N ARG A 763 -25.86 9.37 -2.49
CA ARG A 763 -26.01 8.52 -1.29
C ARG A 763 -25.27 7.20 -1.45
N LEU A 764 -24.75 6.68 -0.34
CA LEU A 764 -24.18 5.33 -0.29
C LEU A 764 -25.27 4.26 -0.42
N GLU A 765 -26.40 4.47 0.24
CA GLU A 765 -27.55 3.59 0.16
C GLU A 765 -28.32 3.79 -1.15
N SER A 766 -28.48 2.70 -1.90
CA SER A 766 -29.21 2.69 -3.17
C SER A 766 -30.71 2.45 -2.94
N SER A 767 -31.39 3.26 -2.12
CA SER A 767 -32.85 3.22 -1.96
C SER A 767 -33.56 4.19 -2.92
N LEU A 768 -34.76 3.84 -3.40
CA LEU A 768 -35.67 4.77 -4.12
C LEU A 768 -36.78 5.34 -3.22
N LEU A 769 -36.82 4.89 -1.96
CA LEU A 769 -37.67 5.38 -0.88
C LEU A 769 -36.83 6.15 0.13
#